data_AF-A0A2E5U321-F1
#
_entry.id   AF-A0A2E5U321-F1
#
_cell.length_a   1.000
_cell.length_b   1.000
_cell.length_c   1.000
_cell.angle_alpha   90.00
_cell.angle_beta   90.00
_cell.angle_gamma   90.00
#
_symmetry.space_group_name_H-M   'P 1'
#
loop_
_entity.id
_entity.type
_entity.pdbx_description
1 polymer ?
#
loop_
_entity_poly.entity_id
_entity_poly.type
_entity_poly.pdbx_seq_one_letter_code
_entity_poly.pdbx_strand_id
1 'polypeptide(L)'
;MKKIFVALLFGFVFSESPNSIINQNYFNRDCSDITNPNECYNMGCEWIVMYEQIGNELIITEECIDSDNNNNEDEENDSSECLEDCEGFEYVNPEENPYEACDWIIFNFGPNNFFNECAEDCDDETIMEINEIVEVCLQCLADNNCDDLFDDEDSYCEDLSQDECVSIDGCEWISGNMSGAGYCVEDNSDNQDCDSDLACGEMITCWEDGLLYPTTCGPENCDDPIGECDDGNIGCQSDDGQWYDIGSEMFMNDCDYLECTPNGWLGPFTLDNDDCSNDGVLCSDINNLYECYAMGCEWISGNMPGAGYCVENDSDNQDCDSDLACGDMITCWEDGLLYPTTCGPENCDDPIGECDNDGPPECLEDCAGIENVNPDENPYETCDWIISNFGPNNFFNECAEDCDDETMMEINEIVEVCFQCLSDNNCDNAFDDNEDNCNELDENSCVENPNCNPNYNAAGGFENCEEIDDQQFGYLYGTVEYIYGDAIAFMPLAPIYIESMPSNTDIFYFETMTDGEGYYEIELPIGAYNVTAYVNGESLTQEVFIGVAEQIELNFLLGDWNGPWEPYAQLSLGEYHTTIPGGEVTVPLYLSSNDFVGGVQFTIATNEPGLNLSAIESIDSCFSANFNMIDDLQSIGIIFSLEGCTYPPEEMLEIATMVFNVSPYITVGTELELFFNNTIVSDSIGNEIPSYGEGAIIMLGEKGDVNADGEINVLDIVMIVNFALYVESPNDSEFWASDTNNDGAINVLDVVQLVNIILED
;
A
#
# COMPACT_ATOMS: atom_id res chain seq x y z
N MET A 1 12.77 18.92 13.20
CA MET A 1 11.38 18.64 12.75
C MET A 1 10.37 19.45 13.56
N LYS A 2 10.41 19.47 14.91
CA LYS A 2 9.53 20.27 15.78
C LYS A 2 9.30 21.76 15.41
N LYS A 3 10.32 22.48 14.89
CA LYS A 3 10.19 23.91 14.46
C LYS A 3 9.32 24.14 13.23
N ILE A 4 9.29 23.19 12.30
CA ILE A 4 8.54 23.35 11.05
C ILE A 4 7.06 23.10 11.34
N PHE A 5 6.75 22.12 12.19
CA PHE A 5 5.40 21.66 12.50
C PHE A 5 4.58 22.60 13.42
N VAL A 6 5.18 23.24 14.42
CA VAL A 6 4.45 24.19 15.30
C VAL A 6 4.12 25.51 14.58
N ALA A 7 5.02 25.97 13.70
CA ALA A 7 4.78 27.12 12.83
C ALA A 7 3.74 26.81 11.72
N LEU A 8 3.63 25.54 11.36
CA LEU A 8 2.63 24.98 10.46
C LEU A 8 1.24 24.94 11.09
N LEU A 9 1.14 24.44 12.32
CA LEU A 9 -0.12 24.29 13.06
C LEU A 9 -0.79 25.61 13.45
N PHE A 10 -0.06 26.71 13.69
CA PHE A 10 -0.65 27.96 14.21
C PHE A 10 -0.08 29.20 13.50
N GLY A 11 -0.44 29.42 12.24
CA GLY A 11 0.09 30.53 11.43
C GLY A 11 -0.15 31.94 12.01
N PHE A 12 0.92 32.73 12.25
CA PHE A 12 0.81 34.16 12.56
C PHE A 12 1.67 35.11 11.70
N VAL A 13 1.03 36.23 11.37
CA VAL A 13 1.48 37.32 10.49
C VAL A 13 2.31 38.39 11.24
N PHE A 14 3.32 38.92 10.52
CA PHE A 14 4.07 40.20 10.66
C PHE A 14 5.49 40.17 11.26
N SER A 15 6.47 40.61 10.45
CA SER A 15 7.60 41.40 10.97
C SER A 15 7.89 42.67 10.14
N GLU A 16 7.91 43.82 10.83
CA GLU A 16 8.50 45.08 10.34
C GLU A 16 10.05 45.03 10.48
N SER A 17 10.72 45.51 9.43
CA SER A 17 12.17 45.66 9.22
C SER A 17 12.97 46.41 10.32
N PRO A 18 14.33 46.36 10.39
CA PRO A 18 15.19 47.06 9.40
C PRO A 18 16.61 46.51 9.09
N ASN A 19 16.95 46.52 7.79
CA ASN A 19 18.27 46.74 7.17
C ASN A 19 19.47 45.81 7.49
N SER A 20 19.85 44.98 6.51
CA SER A 20 21.22 45.04 5.95
C SER A 20 21.26 44.58 4.48
N ILE A 21 22.13 45.20 3.70
CA ILE A 21 22.14 45.23 2.23
C ILE A 21 22.96 44.06 1.68
N ILE A 22 22.36 43.13 0.91
CA ILE A 22 23.00 42.47 -0.25
C ILE A 22 21.93 42.19 -1.33
N ASN A 23 22.15 42.73 -2.54
CA ASN A 23 21.34 42.51 -3.74
C ASN A 23 21.35 41.03 -4.18
N GLN A 24 20.16 40.42 -4.34
CA GLN A 24 19.80 39.61 -5.52
C GLN A 24 18.31 39.82 -5.82
N ASN A 25 17.98 40.04 -7.10
CA ASN A 25 16.62 40.26 -7.60
C ASN A 25 15.88 38.92 -7.72
N TYR A 26 14.82 38.72 -6.94
CA TYR A 26 13.67 37.88 -7.28
C TYR A 26 12.41 38.64 -6.85
N PHE A 27 11.37 38.62 -7.68
CA PHE A 27 10.15 39.43 -7.55
C PHE A 27 9.27 38.87 -6.43
N ASN A 28 9.00 39.68 -5.40
CA ASN A 28 7.85 39.48 -4.52
C ASN A 28 6.60 39.89 -5.32
N ARG A 29 5.72 38.93 -5.66
CA ARG A 29 4.43 39.20 -6.34
C ARG A 29 3.39 39.41 -5.24
N ASP A 30 2.86 40.61 -5.14
CA ASP A 30 1.74 40.94 -4.26
C ASP A 30 0.72 41.66 -5.14
N CYS A 31 -0.37 40.98 -5.45
CA CYS A 31 -1.39 41.45 -6.39
C CYS A 31 -2.58 42.15 -5.74
N SER A 32 -2.65 42.10 -4.42
CA SER A 32 -3.75 42.63 -3.60
C SER A 32 -3.92 44.16 -3.66
N ASP A 33 -2.86 44.90 -3.99
CA ASP A 33 -2.89 46.36 -4.17
C ASP A 33 -3.30 46.81 -5.59
N ILE A 34 -3.51 45.90 -6.53
CA ILE A 34 -3.78 46.21 -7.93
C ILE A 34 -5.29 46.37 -8.16
N THR A 35 -5.74 47.61 -8.35
CA THR A 35 -7.17 47.90 -8.60
C THR A 35 -7.49 48.10 -10.09
N ASN A 36 -6.67 47.58 -11.00
CA ASN A 36 -6.83 47.72 -12.46
C ASN A 36 -6.66 46.36 -13.17
N PRO A 37 -7.70 45.88 -13.89
CA PRO A 37 -7.68 44.55 -14.51
C PRO A 37 -6.52 44.34 -15.49
N ASN A 38 -6.20 45.34 -16.31
CA ASN A 38 -5.11 45.20 -17.28
C ASN A 38 -3.72 45.18 -16.63
N GLU A 39 -3.58 45.75 -15.44
CA GLU A 39 -2.32 45.74 -14.70
C GLU A 39 -2.16 44.41 -13.95
N CYS A 40 -3.27 43.88 -13.43
CA CYS A 40 -3.38 42.56 -12.81
C CYS A 40 -2.90 41.43 -13.75
N TYR A 41 -3.48 41.35 -14.95
CA TYR A 41 -3.08 40.33 -15.93
C TYR A 41 -1.63 40.48 -16.41
N ASN A 42 -1.12 41.71 -16.51
CA ASN A 42 0.28 41.92 -16.90
C ASN A 42 1.28 41.55 -15.80
N MET A 43 0.82 41.52 -14.55
CA MET A 43 1.58 40.98 -13.43
C MET A 43 1.39 39.48 -13.27
N GLY A 44 0.53 38.83 -14.08
CA GLY A 44 0.25 37.39 -14.09
C GLY A 44 -0.46 36.91 -12.83
N CYS A 45 -1.47 37.70 -12.46
CA CYS A 45 -2.44 37.49 -11.40
C CYS A 45 -3.85 37.44 -12.01
N GLU A 46 -4.83 36.96 -11.26
CA GLU A 46 -6.20 36.76 -11.70
C GLU A 46 -7.12 37.88 -11.23
N TRP A 47 -8.08 38.27 -12.06
CA TRP A 47 -9.03 39.34 -11.75
C TRP A 47 -10.41 38.74 -11.51
N ILE A 48 -10.90 38.82 -10.27
CA ILE A 48 -12.17 38.24 -9.85
C ILE A 48 -13.23 39.33 -9.64
N VAL A 49 -14.48 38.97 -9.93
CA VAL A 49 -15.65 39.85 -9.77
C VAL A 49 -16.71 39.12 -8.96
N MET A 50 -16.93 39.58 -7.74
CA MET A 50 -17.95 39.06 -6.83
C MET A 50 -19.19 39.94 -6.81
N TYR A 51 -20.33 39.35 -6.46
CA TYR A 51 -21.57 40.09 -6.24
C TYR A 51 -22.28 39.64 -4.98
N GLU A 52 -22.80 40.60 -4.22
CA GLU A 52 -23.59 40.35 -3.02
C GLU A 52 -24.92 41.13 -3.12
N GLN A 53 -26.05 40.43 -2.95
CA GLN A 53 -27.38 41.05 -3.03
C GLN A 53 -27.96 41.28 -1.63
N ILE A 54 -27.88 42.52 -1.14
CA ILE A 54 -28.50 42.93 0.12
C ILE A 54 -29.86 43.57 -0.18
N GLY A 55 -30.91 42.76 -0.12
CA GLY A 55 -32.28 43.17 -0.42
C GLY A 55 -32.50 43.45 -1.92
N ASN A 56 -32.76 44.71 -2.29
CA ASN A 56 -33.03 45.12 -3.68
C ASN A 56 -31.83 45.81 -4.36
N GLU A 57 -30.67 45.85 -3.71
CA GLU A 57 -29.45 46.48 -4.22
C GLU A 57 -28.39 45.38 -4.39
N LEU A 58 -27.77 45.35 -5.57
CA LEU A 58 -26.70 44.41 -5.94
C LEU A 58 -25.37 45.16 -5.79
N ILE A 59 -24.52 44.70 -4.89
CA ILE A 59 -23.17 45.21 -4.69
C ILE A 59 -22.24 44.33 -5.53
N ILE A 60 -21.35 44.95 -6.30
CA ILE A 60 -20.34 44.27 -7.11
C ILE A 60 -18.98 44.73 -6.60
N THR A 61 -18.13 43.78 -6.23
CA THR A 61 -16.76 43.99 -5.77
C THR A 61 -15.80 43.32 -6.76
N GLU A 62 -14.77 44.04 -7.19
CA GLU A 62 -13.78 43.57 -8.15
C GLU A 62 -12.40 43.68 -7.50
N GLU A 63 -11.60 42.61 -7.55
CA GLU A 63 -10.25 42.57 -6.96
C GLU A 63 -9.29 41.69 -7.77
N CYS A 64 -7.99 41.92 -7.58
CA CYS A 64 -6.90 41.16 -8.21
C CYS A 64 -6.28 40.24 -7.17
N ILE A 65 -6.20 38.95 -7.47
CA ILE A 65 -5.65 37.91 -6.60
C ILE A 65 -4.48 37.22 -7.29
N ASP A 66 -3.51 36.71 -6.55
CA ASP A 66 -2.39 35.97 -7.13
C ASP A 66 -2.91 34.70 -7.85
N SER A 67 -2.32 34.36 -9.00
CA SER A 67 -2.70 33.15 -9.74
C SER A 67 -1.90 31.99 -9.17
N ASP A 68 -2.55 31.08 -8.45
CA ASP A 68 -1.90 29.90 -7.87
C ASP A 68 -1.23 29.06 -8.97
N ASN A 69 0.08 28.84 -8.78
CA ASN A 69 0.88 27.91 -9.56
C ASN A 69 0.64 26.50 -9.03
N ASN A 70 -0.31 25.77 -9.61
CA ASN A 70 -0.23 24.30 -9.60
C ASN A 70 0.89 23.88 -10.56
N ASN A 71 2.12 23.78 -10.01
CA ASN A 71 3.20 22.91 -10.49
C ASN A 71 4.30 22.85 -9.41
N ASN A 72 4.24 21.78 -8.62
CA ASN A 72 5.25 21.12 -7.80
C ASN A 72 6.58 21.86 -7.60
N GLU A 73 6.77 22.35 -6.37
CA GLU A 73 7.92 22.10 -5.49
C GLU A 73 7.66 22.96 -4.24
N ASP A 74 6.96 22.39 -3.26
CA ASP A 74 7.00 22.67 -1.82
C ASP A 74 6.08 21.60 -1.16
N GLU A 75 6.58 20.36 -1.09
CA GLU A 75 6.18 19.44 -0.01
C GLU A 75 6.59 20.10 1.31
N GLU A 76 5.75 19.97 2.33
CA GLU A 76 5.73 20.70 3.61
C GLU A 76 4.77 21.89 3.62
N ASN A 77 3.47 21.61 3.79
CA ASN A 77 2.56 22.38 4.65
C ASN A 77 1.11 21.81 4.60
N ASP A 78 0.85 20.61 5.15
CA ASP A 78 -0.52 20.06 5.21
C ASP A 78 -0.99 19.57 6.60
N SER A 79 -0.18 19.75 7.64
CA SER A 79 -0.53 19.26 8.99
C SER A 79 -1.50 20.14 9.78
N SER A 80 -1.86 21.33 9.27
CA SER A 80 -2.79 22.25 9.95
C SER A 80 -4.21 22.24 9.38
N GLU A 81 -4.39 21.81 8.13
CA GLU A 81 -5.71 21.82 7.47
C GLU A 81 -6.62 20.77 8.11
N CYS A 82 -6.05 19.61 8.51
CA CYS A 82 -6.79 18.54 9.17
C CYS A 82 -7.28 18.86 10.60
N LEU A 83 -6.79 19.94 11.23
CA LEU A 83 -7.23 20.37 12.57
C LEU A 83 -8.19 21.55 12.55
N GLU A 84 -8.50 22.10 11.37
CA GLU A 84 -9.40 23.24 11.24
C GLU A 84 -10.84 22.92 11.68
N ASP A 85 -11.22 21.64 11.59
CA ASP A 85 -12.53 21.15 12.03
C ASP A 85 -12.65 21.04 13.55
N CYS A 86 -11.55 21.19 14.29
CA CYS A 86 -11.55 21.07 15.74
C CYS A 86 -12.09 22.35 16.42
N GLU A 87 -13.21 22.20 17.14
CA GLU A 87 -13.89 23.34 17.77
C GLU A 87 -12.94 24.12 18.69
N GLY A 88 -12.72 25.39 18.35
CA GLY A 88 -11.91 26.32 19.13
C GLY A 88 -10.44 26.42 18.73
N PHE A 89 -10.00 25.67 17.72
CA PHE A 89 -8.64 25.77 17.14
C PHE A 89 -8.27 27.22 16.78
N GLU A 90 -9.19 27.99 16.19
CA GLU A 90 -9.02 29.40 15.82
C GLU A 90 -8.68 30.35 17.01
N TYR A 91 -8.83 29.89 18.25
CA TYR A 91 -8.54 30.66 19.47
C TYR A 91 -7.32 30.18 20.23
N VAL A 92 -6.65 29.13 19.76
CA VAL A 92 -5.45 28.57 20.38
C VAL A 92 -4.22 29.28 19.83
N ASN A 93 -3.42 29.83 20.73
CA ASN A 93 -2.12 30.39 20.37
C ASN A 93 -1.09 29.91 21.41
N PRO A 94 -0.25 28.92 21.05
CA PRO A 94 0.75 28.36 21.94
C PRO A 94 1.79 29.39 22.42
N GLU A 95 2.13 30.40 21.61
CA GLU A 95 3.06 31.47 21.99
C GLU A 95 2.44 32.48 22.98
N GLU A 96 1.13 32.73 22.89
CA GLU A 96 0.45 33.67 23.79
C GLU A 96 0.11 33.02 25.13
N ASN A 97 -0.30 31.75 25.12
CA ASN A 97 -0.67 31.02 26.33
C ASN A 97 -0.42 29.50 26.19
N PRO A 98 0.81 29.02 26.47
CA PRO A 98 1.18 27.61 26.39
C PRO A 98 0.30 26.67 27.21
N TYR A 99 -0.17 27.13 28.37
CA TYR A 99 -1.02 26.34 29.26
C TYR A 99 -2.43 26.13 28.68
N GLU A 100 -2.98 27.15 28.03
CA GLU A 100 -4.32 27.08 27.40
C GLU A 100 -4.27 26.28 26.10
N ALA A 101 -3.15 26.35 25.36
CA ALA A 101 -2.90 25.46 24.24
C ALA A 101 -2.82 23.99 24.68
N CYS A 102 -2.05 23.66 25.72
CA CYS A 102 -2.00 22.30 26.24
C CYS A 102 -3.33 21.80 26.81
N ASP A 103 -4.09 22.66 27.50
CA ASP A 103 -5.44 22.31 27.95
C ASP A 103 -6.37 21.99 26.77
N TRP A 104 -6.26 22.72 25.64
CA TRP A 104 -7.04 22.47 24.43
C TRP A 104 -6.62 21.19 23.70
N ILE A 105 -5.31 20.95 23.57
CA ILE A 105 -4.77 19.74 22.94
C ILE A 105 -5.22 18.51 23.72
N ILE A 106 -5.08 18.50 25.05
CA ILE A 106 -5.55 17.37 25.89
C ILE A 106 -7.07 17.25 25.88
N PHE A 107 -7.79 18.35 25.74
CA PHE A 107 -9.25 18.29 25.66
C PHE A 107 -9.72 17.60 24.38
N ASN A 108 -9.07 17.84 23.25
CA ASN A 108 -9.45 17.26 21.96
C ASN A 108 -8.80 15.90 21.69
N PHE A 109 -7.56 15.68 22.14
CA PHE A 109 -6.73 14.51 21.77
C PHE A 109 -6.16 13.77 22.99
N GLY A 110 -6.56 14.16 24.21
CA GLY A 110 -6.10 13.49 25.41
C GLY A 110 -6.69 12.07 25.56
N PRO A 111 -6.31 11.34 26.63
CA PRO A 111 -6.59 9.91 26.81
C PRO A 111 -8.06 9.48 26.82
N ASN A 112 -9.01 10.43 26.76
CA ASN A 112 -10.45 10.16 26.75
C ASN A 112 -11.13 10.53 25.42
N ASN A 113 -10.40 11.09 24.45
CA ASN A 113 -10.90 11.56 23.15
C ASN A 113 -9.90 11.22 22.03
N PHE A 114 -9.33 10.01 22.06
CA PHE A 114 -8.29 9.55 21.13
C PHE A 114 -8.72 9.60 19.64
N PHE A 115 -10.03 9.48 19.39
CA PHE A 115 -10.64 9.71 18.07
C PHE A 115 -11.63 10.87 18.17
N ASN A 116 -11.10 12.09 18.05
CA ASN A 116 -11.95 13.24 17.83
C ASN A 116 -12.29 13.28 16.35
N GLU A 117 -13.59 13.25 16.01
CA GLU A 117 -14.09 13.35 14.62
C GLU A 117 -13.47 14.54 13.86
N CYS A 118 -13.00 15.55 14.58
CA CYS A 118 -12.36 16.72 13.98
C CYS A 118 -10.94 16.51 13.43
N ALA A 119 -10.31 15.35 13.68
CA ALA A 119 -8.99 14.99 13.17
C ALA A 119 -9.03 13.69 12.36
N GLU A 120 -10.22 13.30 11.89
CA GLU A 120 -10.42 12.14 11.00
C GLU A 120 -9.69 12.33 9.66
N ASP A 121 -9.49 13.58 9.25
CA ASP A 121 -8.77 13.95 8.02
C ASP A 121 -7.25 14.09 8.23
N CYS A 122 -6.71 13.78 9.42
CA CYS A 122 -5.27 13.82 9.66
C CYS A 122 -4.61 12.48 9.27
N ASP A 123 -3.44 12.55 8.65
CA ASP A 123 -2.63 11.36 8.37
C ASP A 123 -1.99 10.77 9.65
N ASP A 124 -1.58 9.50 9.56
CA ASP A 124 -1.03 8.76 10.70
C ASP A 124 0.23 9.41 11.28
N GLU A 125 1.07 10.04 10.44
CA GLU A 125 2.28 10.76 10.87
C GLU A 125 1.91 11.97 11.74
N THR A 126 0.93 12.76 11.31
CA THR A 126 0.40 13.90 12.04
C THR A 126 -0.28 13.48 13.35
N ILE A 127 -1.01 12.37 13.34
CA ILE A 127 -1.63 11.81 14.56
C ILE A 127 -0.56 11.34 15.55
N MET A 128 0.50 10.68 15.10
CA MET A 128 1.64 10.30 15.95
C MET A 128 2.32 11.52 16.59
N GLU A 129 2.51 12.60 15.82
CA GLU A 129 3.08 13.84 16.34
C GLU A 129 2.16 14.56 17.35
N ILE A 130 0.85 14.58 17.09
CA ILE A 130 -0.14 15.11 18.05
C ILE A 130 -0.07 14.32 19.36
N ASN A 131 0.05 13.00 19.29
CA ASN A 131 0.19 12.14 20.47
C ASN A 131 1.46 12.47 21.27
N GLU A 132 2.60 12.71 20.61
CA GLU A 132 3.82 13.19 21.28
C GLU A 132 3.56 14.51 22.03
N ILE A 133 2.87 15.47 21.40
CA ILE A 133 2.55 16.76 22.02
C ILE A 133 1.59 16.60 23.21
N VAL A 134 0.60 15.70 23.13
CA VAL A 134 -0.32 15.37 24.23
C VAL A 134 0.45 14.91 25.47
N GLU A 135 1.47 14.07 25.30
CA GLU A 135 2.32 13.59 26.39
C GLU A 135 3.10 14.72 27.05
N VAL A 136 3.78 15.57 26.26
CA VAL A 136 4.55 16.67 26.83
C VAL A 136 3.62 17.70 27.49
N CYS A 137 2.42 17.92 26.96
CA CYS A 137 1.40 18.78 27.56
C CYS A 137 0.87 18.22 28.89
N LEU A 138 0.63 16.91 29.00
CA LEU A 138 0.23 16.28 30.27
C LEU A 138 1.30 16.45 31.34
N GLN A 139 2.57 16.26 30.96
CA GLN A 139 3.70 16.44 31.86
C GLN A 139 3.87 17.90 32.28
N CYS A 140 3.78 18.85 31.34
CA CYS A 140 4.02 20.25 31.64
C CYS A 140 2.92 20.86 32.55
N LEU A 141 1.67 20.45 32.36
CA LEU A 141 0.55 20.88 33.22
C LEU A 141 0.68 20.29 34.63
N ALA A 142 1.19 19.06 34.75
CA ALA A 142 1.49 18.45 36.04
C ALA A 142 2.60 19.20 36.80
N ASP A 143 3.66 19.59 36.10
CA ASP A 143 4.84 20.24 36.68
C ASP A 143 4.75 21.78 36.74
N ASN A 144 3.71 22.38 36.14
CA ASN A 144 3.50 23.82 35.98
C ASN A 144 4.70 24.53 35.32
N ASN A 145 5.16 23.98 34.19
CA ASN A 145 6.32 24.47 33.44
C ASN A 145 6.10 24.47 31.91
N CYS A 146 4.86 24.69 31.44
CA CYS A 146 4.56 24.73 30.01
C CYS A 146 5.15 25.94 29.27
N ASP A 147 5.76 26.89 29.99
CA ASP A 147 6.27 28.15 29.41
C ASP A 147 7.37 27.92 28.35
N ASP A 148 8.17 26.86 28.48
CA ASP A 148 9.31 26.57 27.59
C ASP A 148 8.98 25.54 26.50
N LEU A 149 7.73 25.08 26.40
CA LEU A 149 7.32 23.95 25.54
C LEU A 149 7.24 24.33 24.05
N PHE A 150 6.86 25.58 23.77
CA PHE A 150 6.61 26.10 22.43
C PHE A 150 7.54 27.27 22.05
N ASP A 151 8.59 27.51 22.83
CA ASP A 151 9.54 28.61 22.62
C ASP A 151 10.69 28.20 21.67
N ASP A 152 10.96 29.06 20.67
CA ASP A 152 11.77 28.83 19.45
C ASP A 152 13.31 28.72 19.61
N GLU A 153 13.85 28.53 20.82
CA GLU A 153 15.30 28.60 21.09
C GLU A 153 15.95 27.24 21.45
N ASP A 154 16.08 26.34 20.47
CA ASP A 154 17.00 25.19 20.59
C ASP A 154 18.48 25.59 20.49
N SER A 155 19.14 25.79 21.64
CA SER A 155 20.48 25.24 21.91
C SER A 155 20.76 25.33 23.42
N TYR A 156 20.71 24.18 24.11
CA TYR A 156 20.83 24.11 25.57
C TYR A 156 22.26 24.36 26.10
N CYS A 157 23.28 24.39 25.23
CA CYS A 157 24.68 24.60 25.63
C CYS A 157 25.16 26.06 25.48
N GLU A 158 24.52 26.90 24.66
CA GLU A 158 24.97 28.30 24.50
C GLU A 158 24.66 29.16 25.74
N ASP A 159 25.55 30.13 26.06
CA ASP A 159 25.52 30.99 27.27
C ASP A 159 25.75 30.33 28.64
N LEU A 160 26.03 29.03 28.71
CA LEU A 160 26.44 28.37 29.96
C LEU A 160 27.81 28.89 30.45
N SER A 161 27.94 29.09 31.77
CA SER A 161 29.26 29.35 32.35
C SER A 161 30.13 28.10 32.32
N GLN A 162 31.45 28.27 32.42
CA GLN A 162 32.37 27.14 32.39
C GLN A 162 32.00 26.04 33.39
N ASP A 163 31.54 26.38 34.60
CA ASP A 163 31.20 25.38 35.61
C ASP A 163 29.87 24.67 35.32
N GLU A 164 28.95 25.32 34.60
CA GLU A 164 27.65 24.75 34.19
C GLU A 164 27.81 23.83 32.98
N CYS A 165 28.64 24.22 32.00
CA CYS A 165 28.90 23.44 30.79
C CYS A 165 29.49 22.05 31.07
N VAL A 166 30.42 21.91 32.02
CA VAL A 166 31.00 20.60 32.39
C VAL A 166 30.14 19.77 33.36
N SER A 167 28.96 20.29 33.74
CA SER A 167 28.06 19.60 34.67
C SER A 167 26.84 18.99 33.99
N ILE A 168 26.63 19.28 32.70
CA ILE A 168 25.54 18.79 31.86
C ILE A 168 26.15 17.77 30.88
N ASP A 169 25.58 16.56 30.83
CA ASP A 169 25.95 15.55 29.83
C ASP A 169 25.50 16.03 28.44
N GLY A 170 26.39 15.91 27.44
CA GLY A 170 26.14 16.39 26.07
C GLY A 170 26.69 17.80 25.73
N CYS A 171 27.41 18.47 26.64
CA CYS A 171 28.06 19.76 26.36
C CYS A 171 29.60 19.72 26.59
N GLU A 172 30.39 20.30 25.67
CA GLU A 172 31.85 20.47 25.80
C GLU A 172 32.26 21.96 25.96
N TRP A 173 33.14 22.27 26.93
CA TRP A 173 33.70 23.61 27.09
C TRP A 173 34.96 23.84 26.25
N ILE A 174 34.87 24.69 25.22
CA ILE A 174 36.02 25.08 24.41
C ILE A 174 36.77 26.25 25.05
N SER A 175 37.97 25.96 25.55
CA SER A 175 38.84 26.99 26.12
C SER A 175 39.49 27.89 25.04
N GLY A 176 39.28 29.20 25.16
CA GLY A 176 39.89 30.22 24.33
C GLY A 176 41.29 30.64 24.80
N ASN A 177 42.00 31.39 23.95
CA ASN A 177 43.43 31.70 24.10
C ASN A 177 43.76 32.77 25.18
N MET A 178 42.86 32.99 26.15
CA MET A 178 43.07 33.85 27.34
C MET A 178 42.37 33.23 28.57
N SER A 179 42.93 33.41 29.78
CA SER A 179 42.35 32.82 31.00
C SER A 179 40.95 33.38 31.28
N GLY A 180 39.93 32.52 31.16
CA GLY A 180 38.53 32.85 31.37
C GLY A 180 37.75 33.27 30.11
N ALA A 181 38.33 33.10 28.91
CA ALA A 181 37.59 33.20 27.66
C ALA A 181 37.43 31.79 27.10
N GLY A 182 36.20 31.38 26.85
CA GLY A 182 35.79 30.10 26.24
C GLY A 182 34.30 30.17 25.95
N TYR A 183 33.78 29.19 25.23
CA TYR A 183 32.35 29.06 24.94
C TYR A 183 32.00 27.57 25.01
N CYS A 184 30.77 27.28 25.42
CA CYS A 184 30.23 25.95 25.52
C CYS A 184 29.59 25.58 24.17
N VAL A 185 29.76 24.34 23.74
CA VAL A 185 29.15 23.80 22.53
C VAL A 185 28.55 22.45 22.85
N GLU A 186 27.59 22.01 22.04
CA GLU A 186 27.10 20.64 22.06
C GLU A 186 28.25 19.69 21.73
N ASP A 187 28.36 18.62 22.53
CA ASP A 187 29.32 17.55 22.30
C ASP A 187 28.76 16.68 21.17
N ASN A 188 29.10 17.01 19.91
CA ASN A 188 28.79 16.17 18.75
C ASN A 188 29.68 14.90 18.72
N SER A 189 29.72 14.19 19.84
CA SER A 189 30.12 12.79 19.89
C SER A 189 28.88 11.90 19.81
N ASP A 190 27.98 12.18 18.86
CA ASP A 190 27.14 11.13 18.28
C ASP A 190 28.06 10.26 17.42
N ASN A 191 28.74 9.37 18.11
CA ASN A 191 29.30 8.17 17.51
C ASN A 191 28.88 7.00 18.41
N GLN A 192 27.58 6.74 18.43
CA GLN A 192 27.06 5.41 18.75
C GLN A 192 27.10 4.50 17.49
N ASP A 193 28.08 4.69 16.61
CA ASP A 193 28.39 3.73 15.52
C ASP A 193 29.15 2.49 16.04
N CYS A 194 29.34 2.35 17.35
CA CYS A 194 30.02 1.18 17.91
C CYS A 194 29.54 0.80 19.32
N ASP A 195 29.43 -0.50 19.56
CA ASP A 195 29.03 -1.12 20.82
C ASP A 195 30.24 -1.82 21.47
N SER A 196 30.73 -1.27 22.59
CA SER A 196 31.88 -1.86 23.31
C SER A 196 31.58 -3.20 23.99
N ASP A 197 30.31 -3.57 24.12
CA ASP A 197 29.88 -4.84 24.70
C ASP A 197 29.64 -5.93 23.63
N LEU A 198 29.77 -5.59 22.34
CA LEU A 198 29.66 -6.52 21.21
C LEU A 198 30.76 -7.60 21.24
N ALA A 199 30.34 -8.85 21.42
CA ALA A 199 31.24 -10.00 21.53
C ALA A 199 31.76 -10.44 20.16
N CYS A 200 32.96 -9.98 19.80
CA CYS A 200 33.59 -10.29 18.52
C CYS A 200 34.67 -11.37 18.63
N GLY A 201 34.87 -12.13 17.55
CA GLY A 201 35.98 -13.07 17.43
C GLY A 201 37.32 -12.33 17.36
N GLU A 202 38.35 -12.83 18.06
CA GLU A 202 39.72 -12.30 17.97
C GLU A 202 40.35 -12.73 16.62
N MET A 203 40.18 -11.93 15.56
CA MET A 203 40.81 -12.16 14.26
C MET A 203 41.08 -10.84 13.53
N ILE A 204 42.20 -10.76 12.81
CA ILE A 204 42.58 -9.54 12.08
C ILE A 204 41.75 -9.40 10.79
N THR A 205 40.95 -8.34 10.70
CA THR A 205 40.06 -8.06 9.56
C THR A 205 40.44 -6.74 8.87
N CYS A 206 40.22 -6.66 7.56
CA CYS A 206 40.34 -5.43 6.78
C CYS A 206 38.94 -4.94 6.46
N TRP A 207 38.61 -3.73 6.87
CA TRP A 207 37.27 -3.14 6.73
C TRP A 207 37.16 -2.26 5.48
N GLU A 208 35.92 -1.92 5.07
CA GLU A 208 35.66 -1.11 3.87
C GLU A 208 36.32 0.28 3.89
N ASP A 209 36.65 0.78 5.10
CA ASP A 209 37.41 2.00 5.34
C ASP A 209 38.91 1.90 4.97
N GLY A 210 39.39 0.69 4.62
CA GLY A 210 40.77 0.41 4.26
C GLY A 210 41.73 0.25 5.45
N LEU A 211 41.20 0.09 6.66
CA LEU A 211 41.97 -0.10 7.90
C LEU A 211 41.86 -1.54 8.43
N LEU A 212 42.90 -1.96 9.14
CA LEU A 212 42.98 -3.27 9.79
C LEU A 212 42.50 -3.16 11.24
N TYR A 213 41.62 -4.06 11.66
CA TYR A 213 41.12 -4.15 13.04
C TYR A 213 41.48 -5.50 13.67
N PRO A 214 41.58 -5.58 15.01
CA PRO A 214 42.01 -6.78 15.72
C PRO A 214 40.90 -7.84 15.94
N THR A 215 39.64 -7.53 15.59
CA THR A 215 38.48 -8.40 15.78
C THR A 215 37.62 -8.53 14.52
N THR A 216 36.66 -9.46 14.55
CA THR A 216 35.76 -9.74 13.43
C THR A 216 34.73 -8.65 13.14
N CYS A 217 34.41 -7.76 14.08
CA CYS A 217 33.42 -6.68 13.89
C CYS A 217 34.06 -5.30 13.72
N GLY A 218 35.38 -5.22 13.61
CA GLY A 218 36.10 -3.99 13.28
C GLY A 218 35.68 -2.75 14.09
N PRO A 219 35.30 -1.63 13.46
CA PRO A 219 34.90 -0.42 14.17
C PRO A 219 33.60 -0.57 14.97
N GLU A 220 32.77 -1.58 14.68
CA GLU A 220 31.44 -1.79 15.26
C GLU A 220 31.51 -2.21 16.73
N ASN A 221 32.65 -2.76 17.20
CA ASN A 221 32.88 -3.04 18.63
C ASN A 221 33.78 -2.01 19.34
N CYS A 222 33.97 -0.85 18.72
CA CYS A 222 34.83 0.24 19.17
C CYS A 222 36.33 -0.11 19.20
N ASP A 223 36.79 -1.06 18.39
CA ASP A 223 38.22 -1.34 18.29
C ASP A 223 38.99 -0.24 17.56
N ASP A 224 40.17 0.12 18.10
CA ASP A 224 41.10 1.01 17.40
C ASP A 224 41.77 0.28 16.22
N PRO A 225 41.91 0.92 15.03
CA PRO A 225 42.59 0.32 13.90
C PRO A 225 44.08 0.09 14.20
N ILE A 226 44.57 -1.10 13.86
CA ILE A 226 45.95 -1.56 14.10
C ILE A 226 46.87 -1.36 12.90
N GLY A 227 46.35 -0.95 11.74
CA GLY A 227 47.13 -0.67 10.52
C GLY A 227 46.30 -0.26 9.31
N GLU A 228 46.97 -0.04 8.17
CA GLU A 228 46.34 0.14 6.85
C GLU A 228 46.38 -1.19 6.10
N CYS A 229 45.36 -1.50 5.28
CA CYS A 229 45.36 -2.71 4.46
C CYS A 229 46.43 -2.66 3.36
N ASP A 230 47.20 -3.74 3.18
CA ASP A 230 48.29 -3.79 2.20
C ASP A 230 47.73 -4.06 0.78
N ASP A 231 47.73 -3.01 -0.07
CA ASP A 231 47.57 -2.99 -1.53
C ASP A 231 46.75 -4.14 -2.19
N GLY A 232 45.42 -3.96 -2.26
CA GLY A 232 44.66 -4.23 -3.49
C GLY A 232 43.70 -5.42 -3.53
N ASN A 233 43.51 -6.17 -2.45
CA ASN A 233 42.47 -7.20 -2.37
C ASN A 233 41.60 -6.94 -1.15
N ILE A 234 40.31 -6.66 -1.36
CA ILE A 234 39.27 -6.69 -0.33
C ILE A 234 39.03 -8.17 -0.01
N GLY A 235 39.15 -8.55 1.27
CA GLY A 235 39.11 -9.96 1.68
C GLY A 235 39.49 -10.15 3.15
N CYS A 236 39.59 -11.40 3.58
CA CYS A 236 39.76 -11.77 4.98
C CYS A 236 41.09 -12.49 5.19
N GLN A 237 41.77 -12.23 6.31
CA GLN A 237 43.07 -12.83 6.64
C GLN A 237 42.93 -13.84 7.78
N SER A 238 43.56 -15.01 7.64
CA SER A 238 43.64 -16.02 8.70
C SER A 238 44.79 -15.74 9.68
N ASP A 239 44.77 -16.38 10.86
CA ASP A 239 45.80 -16.26 11.91
C ASP A 239 47.23 -16.59 11.45
N ASP A 240 47.40 -17.38 10.39
CA ASP A 240 48.69 -17.71 9.79
C ASP A 240 49.13 -16.75 8.67
N GLY A 241 48.33 -15.70 8.42
CA GLY A 241 48.60 -14.60 7.49
C GLY A 241 48.25 -14.89 6.03
N GLN A 242 47.39 -15.88 5.75
CA GLN A 242 46.89 -16.16 4.40
C GLN A 242 45.66 -15.31 4.10
N TRP A 243 45.53 -14.86 2.85
CA TRP A 243 44.44 -14.00 2.38
C TRP A 243 43.40 -14.81 1.61
N TYR A 244 42.14 -14.51 1.88
CA TYR A 244 40.95 -15.10 1.25
C TYR A 244 40.14 -13.99 0.57
N ASP A 245 39.66 -14.25 -0.65
CA ASP A 245 38.81 -13.31 -1.39
C ASP A 245 37.37 -13.33 -0.82
N ILE A 246 36.59 -12.25 -0.97
CA ILE A 246 35.16 -12.22 -0.57
C ILE A 246 34.39 -13.39 -1.22
N GLY A 247 33.57 -14.07 -0.42
CA GLY A 247 32.83 -15.29 -0.74
C GLY A 247 33.63 -16.58 -0.55
N SER A 248 34.82 -16.51 0.06
CA SER A 248 35.62 -17.70 0.38
C SER A 248 35.28 -18.27 1.76
N GLU A 249 35.22 -19.58 1.86
CA GLU A 249 34.97 -20.31 3.12
C GLU A 249 36.29 -20.83 3.73
N MET A 250 36.46 -20.65 5.04
CA MET A 250 37.55 -21.20 5.83
C MET A 250 37.04 -22.20 6.86
N PHE A 251 37.35 -23.47 6.67
CA PHE A 251 36.99 -24.56 7.57
C PHE A 251 37.85 -24.55 8.83
N MET A 252 37.19 -24.37 9.99
CA MET A 252 37.82 -24.50 11.30
C MET A 252 37.94 -25.96 11.72
N ASN A 253 36.99 -26.80 11.31
CA ASN A 253 37.04 -28.25 11.39
C ASN A 253 36.21 -28.87 10.24
N ASP A 254 35.96 -30.18 10.27
CA ASP A 254 35.24 -30.87 9.18
C ASP A 254 33.76 -30.45 9.08
N CYS A 255 33.24 -29.68 10.05
CA CYS A 255 31.83 -29.32 10.18
C CYS A 255 31.58 -27.80 10.34
N ASP A 256 32.54 -27.04 10.88
CA ASP A 256 32.38 -25.61 11.11
C ASP A 256 33.27 -24.81 10.15
N TYR A 257 32.71 -23.77 9.55
CA TYR A 257 33.45 -22.84 8.68
C TYR A 257 33.07 -21.38 8.92
N LEU A 258 33.96 -20.48 8.51
CA LEU A 258 33.74 -19.03 8.45
C LEU A 258 33.66 -18.61 6.99
N GLU A 259 32.78 -17.68 6.65
CA GLU A 259 32.65 -17.10 5.31
C GLU A 259 33.24 -15.69 5.27
N CYS A 260 34.05 -15.39 4.26
CA CYS A 260 34.61 -14.07 4.09
C CYS A 260 33.60 -13.14 3.39
N THR A 261 33.12 -12.11 4.08
CA THR A 261 32.21 -11.09 3.57
C THR A 261 32.93 -9.75 3.38
N PRO A 262 32.30 -8.73 2.76
CA PRO A 262 32.85 -7.37 2.73
C PRO A 262 33.15 -6.79 4.13
N ASN A 263 32.46 -7.25 5.17
CA ASN A 263 32.59 -6.80 6.56
C ASN A 263 33.53 -7.69 7.40
N GLY A 264 34.21 -8.68 6.80
CA GLY A 264 35.15 -9.57 7.49
C GLY A 264 34.70 -11.03 7.53
N TRP A 265 35.19 -11.82 8.49
CA TRP A 265 34.77 -13.22 8.64
C TRP A 265 33.42 -13.29 9.36
N LEU A 266 32.42 -13.88 8.71
CA LEU A 266 31.10 -14.17 9.25
C LEU A 266 30.99 -15.66 9.62
N GLY A 267 30.33 -16.00 10.74
CA GLY A 267 30.15 -17.36 11.25
C GLY A 267 30.61 -17.53 12.70
N PRO A 268 30.82 -18.76 13.22
CA PRO A 268 30.80 -20.04 12.50
C PRO A 268 29.44 -20.48 11.98
N PHE A 269 29.48 -21.08 10.79
CA PHE A 269 28.38 -21.84 10.21
C PHE A 269 28.68 -23.34 10.28
N THR A 270 27.68 -24.14 10.63
CA THR A 270 27.74 -25.60 10.71
C THR A 270 27.20 -26.24 9.43
N LEU A 271 27.93 -27.21 8.87
CA LEU A 271 27.47 -28.00 7.73
C LEU A 271 26.42 -29.03 8.17
N ASP A 272 25.21 -28.91 7.64
CA ASP A 272 24.18 -29.95 7.68
C ASP A 272 24.44 -31.03 6.62
N ASN A 273 25.47 -31.84 6.83
CA ASN A 273 25.74 -33.02 5.99
C ASN A 273 25.85 -34.27 6.87
N ASP A 274 25.54 -35.43 6.28
CA ASP A 274 25.56 -36.76 6.93
C ASP A 274 26.91 -37.11 7.60
N ASP A 275 28.00 -36.41 7.25
CA ASP A 275 29.33 -36.57 7.86
C ASP A 275 29.51 -35.72 9.15
N CYS A 276 28.60 -34.79 9.44
CA CYS A 276 28.62 -33.85 10.57
C CYS A 276 27.47 -34.04 11.57
N SER A 277 26.44 -34.80 11.21
CA SER A 277 25.50 -35.37 12.17
C SER A 277 26.21 -36.44 12.99
N ASN A 278 26.29 -36.22 14.30
CA ASN A 278 26.93 -37.13 15.24
C ASN A 278 26.05 -38.35 15.52
N ASP A 279 25.75 -39.15 14.48
CA ASP A 279 24.97 -40.39 14.56
C ASP A 279 25.80 -41.62 14.14
N GLY A 280 26.37 -42.27 15.16
CA GLY A 280 26.19 -43.71 15.34
C GLY A 280 27.11 -44.66 14.54
N VAL A 281 28.28 -44.98 15.09
CA VAL A 281 28.81 -46.35 14.92
C VAL A 281 27.84 -47.30 15.62
N LEU A 282 26.95 -47.92 14.85
CA LEU A 282 25.97 -48.87 15.37
C LEU A 282 26.68 -50.04 16.08
N CYS A 283 26.19 -50.46 17.25
CA CYS A 283 26.75 -51.60 17.97
C CYS A 283 26.81 -52.86 17.08
N SER A 284 25.91 -52.99 16.10
CA SER A 284 25.89 -54.10 15.12
C SER A 284 27.15 -54.20 14.25
N ASP A 285 27.90 -53.11 14.08
CA ASP A 285 29.10 -53.07 13.25
C ASP A 285 30.37 -53.48 14.02
N ILE A 286 30.26 -53.61 15.35
CA ILE A 286 31.35 -53.96 16.25
C ILE A 286 31.42 -55.48 16.42
N ASN A 287 32.46 -56.10 15.85
CA ASN A 287 32.69 -57.55 15.93
C ASN A 287 33.73 -57.96 16.99
N ASN A 288 34.11 -57.03 17.86
CA ASN A 288 35.13 -57.23 18.89
C ASN A 288 34.55 -57.01 20.29
N LEU A 289 34.68 -58.03 21.15
CA LEU A 289 34.20 -58.04 22.54
C LEU A 289 34.67 -56.84 23.37
N TYR A 290 35.94 -56.42 23.21
CA TYR A 290 36.49 -55.35 24.04
C TYR A 290 36.06 -53.96 23.57
N GLU A 291 35.85 -53.80 22.26
CA GLU A 291 35.31 -52.56 21.68
C GLU A 291 33.81 -52.43 21.98
N CYS A 292 33.07 -53.54 21.95
CA CYS A 292 31.65 -53.59 22.30
C CYS A 292 31.39 -53.05 23.72
N TYR A 293 32.16 -53.51 24.71
CA TYR A 293 32.03 -53.01 26.08
C TYR A 293 32.56 -51.59 26.29
N ALA A 294 33.47 -51.12 25.43
CA ALA A 294 33.98 -49.75 25.51
C ALA A 294 32.97 -48.72 24.97
N MET A 295 32.07 -49.17 24.08
CA MET A 295 31.01 -48.38 23.47
C MET A 295 29.67 -48.46 24.23
N GLY A 296 29.63 -49.05 25.44
CA GLY A 296 28.40 -49.15 26.23
C GLY A 296 27.39 -50.21 25.75
N CYS A 297 27.75 -51.04 24.77
CA CYS A 297 26.86 -52.06 24.18
C CYS A 297 26.90 -53.42 24.93
N GLU A 298 25.89 -54.28 24.73
CA GLU A 298 25.87 -55.66 25.24
C GLU A 298 26.48 -56.67 24.24
N TRP A 299 27.35 -57.57 24.72
CA TRP A 299 27.92 -58.64 23.89
C TRP A 299 27.17 -59.97 24.03
N ILE A 300 26.54 -60.41 22.94
CA ILE A 300 25.88 -61.72 22.85
C ILE A 300 26.89 -62.79 22.42
N SER A 301 27.25 -63.69 23.34
CA SER A 301 28.17 -64.80 23.05
C SER A 301 27.50 -65.92 22.22
N GLY A 302 28.13 -66.30 21.11
CA GLY A 302 27.74 -67.41 20.26
C GLY A 302 28.25 -68.78 20.73
N ASN A 303 27.82 -69.83 20.04
CA ASN A 303 28.08 -71.25 20.40
C ASN A 303 29.54 -71.73 20.16
N MET A 304 30.50 -70.83 19.88
CA MET A 304 31.93 -71.15 19.81
C MET A 304 32.74 -70.15 20.63
N PRO A 305 33.85 -70.58 21.28
CA PRO A 305 34.70 -69.67 22.04
C PRO A 305 35.25 -68.54 21.15
N GLY A 306 34.87 -67.29 21.45
CA GLY A 306 35.29 -66.09 20.72
C GLY A 306 34.37 -65.66 19.57
N ALA A 307 33.27 -66.37 19.31
CA ALA A 307 32.22 -65.92 18.40
C ALA A 307 31.11 -65.24 19.19
N GLY A 308 30.65 -64.08 18.75
CA GLY A 308 29.54 -63.31 19.31
C GLY A 308 29.28 -62.08 18.45
N TYR A 309 28.24 -61.33 18.78
CA TYR A 309 27.90 -60.08 18.13
C TYR A 309 27.47 -59.06 19.19
N CYS A 310 27.71 -57.80 18.89
CA CYS A 310 27.43 -56.69 19.77
C CYS A 310 26.04 -56.13 19.43
N VAL A 311 25.25 -55.80 20.46
CA VAL A 311 23.91 -55.22 20.34
C VAL A 311 23.80 -54.05 21.31
N GLU A 312 22.92 -53.11 21.01
CA GLU A 312 22.64 -51.98 21.89
C GLU A 312 22.18 -52.49 23.26
N ASN A 313 22.60 -51.77 24.30
CA ASN A 313 22.27 -52.10 25.67
C ASN A 313 20.90 -51.45 25.95
N ASP A 314 19.81 -52.22 25.92
CA ASP A 314 18.44 -51.76 26.20
C ASP A 314 18.23 -51.35 27.69
N SER A 315 19.26 -50.84 28.37
CA SER A 315 19.21 -50.48 29.79
C SER A 315 19.85 -49.14 30.15
N ASP A 316 20.21 -48.31 29.16
CA ASP A 316 20.66 -46.94 29.36
C ASP A 316 19.70 -45.95 28.66
N ASN A 317 18.43 -45.95 29.07
CA ASN A 317 17.67 -44.70 29.09
C ASN A 317 17.48 -44.34 30.56
N GLN A 318 18.46 -43.61 31.08
CA GLN A 318 18.40 -43.02 32.42
C GLN A 318 18.74 -41.53 32.30
N ASP A 319 18.09 -40.86 31.36
CA ASP A 319 18.07 -39.39 31.28
C ASP A 319 17.02 -38.77 32.21
N CYS A 320 16.41 -39.58 33.10
CA CYS A 320 15.30 -39.14 33.92
C CYS A 320 15.21 -39.87 35.29
N ASP A 321 14.71 -39.16 36.32
CA ASP A 321 14.50 -39.64 37.69
C ASP A 321 13.03 -39.49 38.12
N SER A 322 12.29 -40.61 38.10
CA SER A 322 10.88 -40.68 38.52
C SER A 322 10.60 -40.38 40.00
N ASP A 323 11.64 -40.26 40.84
CA ASP A 323 11.49 -39.87 42.24
C ASP A 323 11.74 -38.36 42.45
N LEU A 324 12.01 -37.59 41.38
CA LEU A 324 12.22 -36.14 41.42
C LEU A 324 10.93 -35.42 41.82
N ALA A 325 11.02 -34.54 42.82
CA ALA A 325 9.87 -33.81 43.32
C ALA A 325 9.66 -32.53 42.48
N CYS A 326 8.67 -32.58 41.59
CA CYS A 326 8.38 -31.53 40.62
C CYS A 326 7.08 -30.80 40.98
N GLY A 327 6.92 -29.57 40.48
CA GLY A 327 5.65 -28.86 40.54
C GLY A 327 4.67 -29.49 39.55
N ASP A 328 3.41 -29.64 39.96
CA ASP A 328 2.32 -30.05 39.08
C ASP A 328 1.92 -28.83 38.21
N MET A 329 2.65 -28.61 37.12
CA MET A 329 2.43 -27.52 36.15
C MET A 329 2.92 -27.98 34.78
N ILE A 330 2.13 -27.71 33.75
CA ILE A 330 2.47 -28.06 32.37
C ILE A 330 3.59 -27.11 31.90
N THR A 331 4.67 -27.65 31.32
CA THR A 331 5.88 -26.88 30.99
C THR A 331 6.42 -27.28 29.62
N CYS A 332 6.70 -26.31 28.75
CA CYS A 332 7.48 -26.52 27.53
C CYS A 332 8.96 -26.66 27.88
N TRP A 333 9.68 -27.57 27.23
CA TRP A 333 11.11 -27.80 27.44
C TRP A 333 11.93 -27.48 26.17
N GLU A 334 13.26 -27.34 26.30
CA GLU A 334 14.19 -27.02 25.19
C GLU A 334 14.15 -28.02 24.01
N ASP A 335 13.49 -29.17 24.19
CA ASP A 335 13.25 -30.16 23.15
C ASP A 335 12.00 -29.87 22.29
N GLY A 336 11.30 -28.76 22.57
CA GLY A 336 10.09 -28.34 21.86
C GLY A 336 8.86 -29.19 22.21
N LEU A 337 8.88 -29.92 23.33
CA LEU A 337 7.77 -30.77 23.77
C LEU A 337 7.19 -30.32 25.12
N LEU A 338 5.87 -30.48 25.25
CA LEU A 338 5.09 -30.11 26.42
C LEU A 338 5.08 -31.25 27.44
N TYR A 339 5.40 -30.98 28.70
CA TYR A 339 5.41 -31.98 29.78
C TYR A 339 4.48 -31.62 30.94
N PRO A 340 3.89 -32.61 31.64
CA PRO A 340 2.91 -32.38 32.71
C PRO A 340 3.49 -31.86 34.04
N THR A 341 4.81 -31.71 34.18
CA THR A 341 5.46 -31.19 35.40
C THR A 341 6.61 -30.22 35.10
N THR A 342 6.99 -29.42 36.10
CA THR A 342 8.11 -28.47 36.04
C THR A 342 9.51 -29.10 35.99
N CYS A 343 9.62 -30.40 35.73
CA CYS A 343 10.91 -31.06 35.50
C CYS A 343 10.95 -31.78 34.14
N GLY A 344 9.82 -31.78 33.43
CA GLY A 344 9.62 -32.45 32.16
C GLY A 344 10.35 -33.78 31.99
N PRO A 345 11.23 -33.92 30.99
CA PRO A 345 11.90 -35.17 30.69
C PRO A 345 12.82 -35.62 31.83
N GLU A 346 13.32 -34.71 32.69
CA GLU A 346 14.17 -35.06 33.85
C GLU A 346 13.41 -35.86 34.93
N ASN A 347 12.08 -35.81 34.96
CA ASN A 347 11.20 -36.59 35.84
C ASN A 347 10.84 -37.97 35.25
N CYS A 348 11.06 -38.20 33.97
CA CYS A 348 10.50 -39.33 33.20
C CYS A 348 9.01 -39.12 32.90
N ASP A 349 8.58 -37.87 32.81
CA ASP A 349 7.29 -37.60 32.23
C ASP A 349 7.33 -37.93 30.74
N ASP A 350 6.27 -38.58 30.26
CA ASP A 350 6.05 -38.67 28.82
C ASP A 350 5.57 -37.28 28.32
N PRO A 351 6.06 -36.79 27.17
CA PRO A 351 5.55 -35.56 26.59
C PRO A 351 4.06 -35.74 26.27
N ILE A 352 3.29 -34.69 26.53
CA ILE A 352 1.84 -34.66 26.35
C ILE A 352 1.42 -33.91 25.08
N GLY A 353 2.36 -33.22 24.43
CA GLY A 353 2.18 -32.49 23.17
C GLY A 353 3.50 -31.95 22.63
N GLU A 354 3.45 -31.34 21.45
CA GLU A 354 4.48 -30.40 20.99
C GLU A 354 4.24 -29.07 21.73
N CYS A 355 5.29 -28.26 21.90
CA CYS A 355 5.08 -26.90 22.35
C CYS A 355 4.47 -26.12 21.18
N ASP A 356 3.27 -25.61 21.39
CA ASP A 356 2.79 -24.50 20.59
C ASP A 356 3.65 -23.27 20.98
N ASN A 357 4.01 -22.42 20.03
CA ASN A 357 4.91 -21.26 20.26
C ASN A 357 4.26 -20.17 21.13
N ASP A 358 3.24 -20.50 21.92
CA ASP A 358 2.33 -19.57 22.58
C ASP A 358 2.80 -19.23 24.00
N GLY A 359 4.11 -19.02 24.14
CA GLY A 359 4.64 -18.27 25.27
C GLY A 359 4.41 -16.78 25.05
N PRO A 360 4.25 -15.96 26.11
CA PRO A 360 4.26 -14.52 25.93
C PRO A 360 5.59 -14.10 25.26
N PRO A 361 5.60 -13.03 24.43
CA PRO A 361 6.81 -12.51 23.83
C PRO A 361 7.96 -12.37 24.84
N GLU A 362 9.20 -12.67 24.43
CA GLU A 362 10.38 -12.65 25.31
C GLU A 362 10.54 -11.28 26.00
N CYS A 363 10.21 -10.21 25.30
CA CYS A 363 10.26 -8.84 25.82
C CYS A 363 9.24 -8.57 26.96
N LEU A 364 8.22 -9.43 27.16
CA LEU A 364 7.24 -9.32 28.24
C LEU A 364 7.58 -10.18 29.46
N GLU A 365 8.65 -10.97 29.43
CA GLU A 365 9.03 -11.84 30.56
C GLU A 365 9.37 -11.03 31.83
N ASP A 366 9.82 -9.78 31.66
CA ASP A 366 10.11 -8.87 32.76
C ASP A 366 8.86 -8.23 33.38
N CYS A 367 7.69 -8.44 32.78
CA CYS A 367 6.42 -7.90 33.27
C CYS A 367 5.91 -8.65 34.50
N ALA A 368 5.79 -7.93 35.61
CA ALA A 368 5.40 -8.51 36.88
C ALA A 368 4.02 -9.22 36.81
N GLY A 369 4.03 -10.52 37.08
CA GLY A 369 2.82 -11.33 37.15
C GLY A 369 2.49 -12.07 35.85
N ILE A 370 3.25 -11.86 34.77
CA ILE A 370 3.10 -12.59 33.49
C ILE A 370 3.15 -14.11 33.71
N GLU A 371 3.92 -14.58 34.69
CA GLU A 371 4.05 -15.99 35.03
C GLU A 371 2.76 -16.65 35.58
N ASN A 372 1.72 -15.85 35.86
CA ASN A 372 0.41 -16.31 36.31
C ASN A 372 -0.69 -16.00 35.30
N VAL A 373 -0.34 -15.48 34.12
CA VAL A 373 -1.25 -15.17 33.03
C VAL A 373 -1.34 -16.38 32.13
N ASN A 374 -2.56 -16.86 31.91
CA ASN A 374 -2.81 -17.96 30.98
C ASN A 374 -4.17 -17.72 30.31
N PRO A 375 -4.19 -17.35 29.01
CA PRO A 375 -5.42 -17.06 28.28
C PRO A 375 -6.39 -18.25 28.24
N ASP A 376 -5.89 -19.48 28.09
CA ASP A 376 -6.70 -20.70 28.04
C ASP A 376 -7.36 -21.06 29.39
N GLU A 377 -6.67 -20.78 30.51
CA GLU A 377 -7.19 -21.09 31.84
C GLU A 377 -8.21 -20.06 32.34
N ASN A 378 -7.93 -18.76 32.12
CA ASN A 378 -8.77 -17.67 32.60
C ASN A 378 -8.61 -16.39 31.76
N PRO A 379 -9.31 -16.28 30.62
CA PRO A 379 -9.13 -15.16 29.69
C PRO A 379 -9.58 -13.82 30.27
N TYR A 380 -10.49 -13.82 31.25
CA TYR A 380 -10.86 -12.60 31.96
C TYR A 380 -9.73 -12.07 32.85
N GLU A 381 -8.98 -12.95 33.51
CA GLU A 381 -7.84 -12.55 34.33
C GLU A 381 -6.64 -12.15 33.48
N THR A 382 -6.47 -12.81 32.32
CA THR A 382 -5.51 -12.38 31.28
C THR A 382 -5.84 -10.98 30.78
N CYS A 383 -7.07 -10.70 30.34
CA CYS A 383 -7.44 -9.37 29.89
C CYS A 383 -7.35 -8.32 31.01
N ASP A 384 -7.75 -8.63 32.24
CA ASP A 384 -7.57 -7.72 33.37
C ASP A 384 -6.08 -7.39 33.59
N TRP A 385 -5.17 -8.37 33.42
CA TRP A 385 -3.73 -8.16 33.52
C TRP A 385 -3.18 -7.31 32.37
N ILE A 386 -3.59 -7.59 31.12
CA ILE A 386 -3.19 -6.83 29.94
C ILE A 386 -3.63 -5.36 30.07
N ILE A 387 -4.89 -5.11 30.40
CA ILE A 387 -5.41 -3.74 30.60
C ILE A 387 -4.71 -3.03 31.76
N SER A 388 -4.34 -3.77 32.82
CA SER A 388 -3.65 -3.18 33.97
C SER A 388 -2.21 -2.80 33.67
N ASN A 389 -1.56 -3.46 32.70
CA ASN A 389 -0.16 -3.21 32.35
C ASN A 389 0.00 -2.34 31.11
N PHE A 390 -0.91 -2.43 30.13
CA PHE A 390 -0.80 -1.81 28.79
C PHE A 390 -2.04 -1.01 28.39
N GLY A 391 -3.04 -0.86 29.28
CA GLY A 391 -4.21 -0.04 28.99
C GLY A 391 -3.91 1.48 28.95
N PRO A 392 -4.90 2.35 28.68
CA PRO A 392 -4.79 3.79 28.41
C PRO A 392 -4.19 4.62 29.56
N ASN A 393 -3.95 4.00 30.71
CA ASN A 393 -3.32 4.65 31.87
C ASN A 393 -1.89 4.16 32.15
N ASN A 394 -1.37 3.20 31.38
CA ASN A 394 -0.05 2.58 31.50
C ASN A 394 0.52 2.22 30.10
N PHE A 395 0.35 3.12 29.13
CA PHE A 395 0.68 2.89 27.71
C PHE A 395 2.17 2.53 27.49
N PHE A 396 3.08 3.06 28.31
CA PHE A 396 4.45 2.59 28.42
C PHE A 396 4.67 1.94 29.79
N ASN A 397 4.64 0.62 29.81
CA ASN A 397 5.08 -0.13 30.98
C ASN A 397 6.60 -0.34 30.88
N GLU A 398 7.34 0.03 31.93
CA GLU A 398 8.80 -0.15 31.99
C GLU A 398 9.23 -1.60 31.70
N CYS A 399 8.33 -2.56 31.87
CA CYS A 399 8.61 -3.97 31.60
C CYS A 399 8.56 -4.38 30.12
N ALA A 400 8.10 -3.51 29.22
CA ALA A 400 8.00 -3.75 27.78
C ALA A 400 8.87 -2.78 26.96
N GLU A 401 9.83 -2.10 27.60
CA GLU A 401 10.80 -1.23 26.92
C GLU A 401 11.69 -2.00 25.94
N ASP A 402 11.86 -3.31 26.16
CA ASP A 402 12.65 -4.19 25.30
C ASP A 402 11.83 -4.79 24.14
N CYS A 403 10.54 -4.40 23.97
CA CYS A 403 9.71 -4.84 22.85
C CYS A 403 9.93 -3.96 21.62
N ASP A 404 9.99 -4.57 20.43
CA ASP A 404 10.02 -3.85 19.17
C ASP A 404 8.62 -3.33 18.76
N ASP A 405 8.60 -2.43 17.78
CA ASP A 405 7.37 -1.75 17.35
C ASP A 405 6.32 -2.73 16.79
N GLU A 406 6.76 -3.83 16.16
CA GLU A 406 5.88 -4.88 15.61
C GLU A 406 5.17 -5.64 16.74
N THR A 407 5.93 -6.10 17.75
CA THR A 407 5.38 -6.75 18.94
C THR A 407 4.47 -5.81 19.72
N MET A 408 4.83 -4.53 19.81
CA MET A 408 4.00 -3.53 20.50
C MET A 408 2.69 -3.26 19.75
N MET A 409 2.67 -3.35 18.42
CA MET A 409 1.46 -3.26 17.61
C MET A 409 0.50 -4.42 17.90
N GLU A 410 1.03 -5.66 17.97
CA GLU A 410 0.25 -6.84 18.33
C GLU A 410 -0.32 -6.75 19.76
N ILE A 411 0.47 -6.27 20.73
CA ILE A 411 0.00 -6.06 22.10
C ILE A 411 -1.14 -5.04 22.14
N ASN A 412 -1.05 -3.96 21.35
CA ASN A 412 -2.07 -2.92 21.29
C ASN A 412 -3.40 -3.45 20.72
N GLU A 413 -3.35 -4.32 19.71
CA GLU A 413 -4.53 -4.99 19.18
C GLU A 413 -5.22 -5.83 20.26
N ILE A 414 -4.45 -6.62 21.02
CA ILE A 414 -4.99 -7.44 22.12
C ILE A 414 -5.57 -6.55 23.24
N VAL A 415 -4.99 -5.38 23.51
CA VAL A 415 -5.52 -4.41 24.46
C VAL A 415 -6.93 -3.98 24.06
N GLU A 416 -7.19 -3.70 22.77
CA GLU A 416 -8.52 -3.33 22.27
C GLU A 416 -9.55 -4.45 22.46
N VAL A 417 -9.18 -5.68 22.07
CA VAL A 417 -10.02 -6.88 22.26
C VAL A 417 -10.37 -7.05 23.73
N CYS A 418 -9.39 -6.89 24.62
CA CYS A 418 -9.59 -7.01 26.06
C CYS A 418 -10.47 -5.90 26.65
N PHE A 419 -10.36 -4.66 26.16
CA PHE A 419 -11.27 -3.59 26.57
C PHE A 419 -12.72 -3.91 26.25
N GLN A 420 -12.95 -4.38 25.03
CA GLN A 420 -14.28 -4.70 24.56
C GLN A 420 -14.86 -5.91 25.30
N CYS A 421 -14.09 -6.98 25.45
CA CYS A 421 -14.58 -8.21 26.07
C CYS A 421 -14.89 -8.02 27.56
N LEU A 422 -14.09 -7.24 28.30
CA LEU A 422 -14.33 -6.95 29.72
C LEU A 422 -15.56 -6.06 29.92
N SER A 423 -15.81 -5.13 29.00
CA SER A 423 -17.03 -4.31 28.97
C SER A 423 -18.28 -5.16 28.74
N ASP A 424 -18.22 -6.07 27.76
CA ASP A 424 -19.34 -6.92 27.35
C ASP A 424 -19.50 -8.20 28.19
N ASN A 425 -18.53 -8.46 29.07
CA ASN A 425 -18.44 -9.64 29.92
C ASN A 425 -18.50 -10.94 29.08
N ASN A 426 -17.68 -10.98 28.02
CA ASN A 426 -17.59 -12.07 27.05
C ASN A 426 -16.13 -12.34 26.58
N CYS A 427 -15.19 -12.47 27.50
CA CYS A 427 -13.77 -12.73 27.17
C CYS A 427 -13.47 -14.20 26.86
N ASP A 428 -14.46 -15.09 26.84
CA ASP A 428 -14.23 -16.54 26.65
C ASP A 428 -13.59 -16.88 25.30
N ASN A 429 -13.65 -15.98 24.31
CA ASN A 429 -13.09 -16.16 22.96
C ASN A 429 -11.99 -15.13 22.64
N ALA A 430 -11.47 -14.38 23.62
CA ALA A 430 -10.57 -13.24 23.36
C ALA A 430 -9.16 -13.63 22.91
N PHE A 431 -8.80 -14.91 22.99
CA PHE A 431 -7.44 -15.44 22.77
C PHE A 431 -7.45 -16.84 22.12
N ASP A 432 -8.57 -17.25 21.52
CA ASP A 432 -8.61 -18.54 20.83
C ASP A 432 -7.99 -18.33 19.43
N ASP A 433 -6.80 -18.90 19.18
CA ASP A 433 -6.12 -18.91 17.86
C ASP A 433 -6.88 -19.71 16.77
N ASN A 434 -8.15 -20.05 17.01
CA ASN A 434 -9.02 -20.65 16.01
C ASN A 434 -9.73 -19.57 15.18
N GLU A 435 -9.05 -18.45 14.90
CA GLU A 435 -9.58 -17.46 13.98
C GLU A 435 -9.40 -17.83 12.50
N ASP A 436 -8.59 -18.85 12.16
CA ASP A 436 -8.27 -19.16 10.74
C ASP A 436 -8.33 -20.65 10.33
N ASN A 437 -9.09 -21.54 11.00
CA ASN A 437 -9.21 -22.92 10.49
C ASN A 437 -10.65 -23.40 10.40
N CYS A 438 -11.37 -22.83 9.43
CA CYS A 438 -12.74 -23.21 9.14
C CYS A 438 -12.87 -24.68 8.72
N ASN A 439 -11.80 -25.31 8.24
CA ASN A 439 -11.81 -26.69 7.74
C ASN A 439 -12.20 -27.74 8.81
N GLU A 440 -12.11 -27.41 10.11
CA GLU A 440 -12.45 -28.31 11.22
C GLU A 440 -13.88 -28.10 11.77
N LEU A 441 -14.60 -27.07 11.32
CA LEU A 441 -15.92 -26.72 11.85
C LEU A 441 -17.04 -27.60 11.27
N ASP A 442 -18.02 -27.94 12.13
CA ASP A 442 -19.27 -28.56 11.70
C ASP A 442 -20.27 -27.52 11.14
N GLU A 443 -21.31 -27.96 10.45
CA GLU A 443 -22.28 -27.07 9.77
C GLU A 443 -22.87 -25.99 10.69
N ASN A 444 -23.10 -26.26 11.98
CA ASN A 444 -23.65 -25.23 12.87
C ASN A 444 -22.56 -24.29 13.37
N SER A 445 -21.40 -24.83 13.72
CA SER A 445 -20.26 -24.02 14.16
C SER A 445 -19.74 -23.11 13.05
N CYS A 446 -19.76 -23.57 11.80
CA CYS A 446 -19.40 -22.80 10.62
C CYS A 446 -20.34 -21.61 10.37
N VAL A 447 -21.64 -21.79 10.64
CA VAL A 447 -22.65 -20.72 10.48
C VAL A 447 -22.61 -19.71 11.63
N GLU A 448 -22.10 -20.12 12.80
CA GLU A 448 -21.97 -19.26 13.98
C GLU A 448 -20.61 -18.53 14.04
N ASN A 449 -19.61 -18.97 13.26
CA ASN A 449 -18.30 -18.33 13.16
C ASN A 449 -18.33 -17.20 12.10
N PRO A 450 -18.02 -15.94 12.46
CA PRO A 450 -18.04 -14.81 11.54
C PRO A 450 -16.95 -14.85 10.45
N ASN A 451 -15.88 -15.63 10.63
CA ASN A 451 -14.72 -15.72 9.73
C ASN A 451 -14.80 -16.95 8.79
N CYS A 452 -15.95 -17.63 8.73
CA CYS A 452 -16.12 -18.87 7.96
C CYS A 452 -17.40 -18.91 7.11
N ASN A 453 -17.37 -19.61 5.98
CA ASN A 453 -18.54 -19.84 5.13
C ASN A 453 -18.80 -21.34 4.85
N PRO A 454 -20.03 -21.87 5.05
CA PRO A 454 -20.33 -23.27 4.78
C PRO A 454 -20.47 -23.56 3.27
N ASN A 455 -19.69 -24.54 2.77
CA ASN A 455 -19.80 -25.03 1.41
C ASN A 455 -20.79 -26.22 1.30
N TYR A 456 -21.71 -26.12 0.34
CA TYR A 456 -22.73 -27.13 0.06
C TYR A 456 -22.59 -27.69 -1.36
N ASN A 457 -22.69 -29.00 -1.51
CA ASN A 457 -22.75 -29.60 -2.85
C ASN A 457 -24.05 -29.26 -3.59
N ALA A 458 -24.08 -29.57 -4.90
CA ALA A 458 -25.23 -29.36 -5.78
C ALA A 458 -26.55 -30.08 -5.37
N ALA A 459 -26.53 -30.90 -4.32
CA ALA A 459 -27.71 -31.53 -3.73
C ALA A 459 -28.16 -30.88 -2.40
N GLY A 460 -27.48 -29.82 -1.95
CA GLY A 460 -27.74 -29.09 -0.71
C GLY A 460 -27.26 -29.83 0.54
N GLY A 461 -26.21 -30.64 0.45
CA GLY A 461 -25.56 -31.27 1.59
C GLY A 461 -24.21 -30.62 1.88
N PHE A 462 -23.97 -30.29 3.15
CA PHE A 462 -22.72 -29.72 3.65
C PHE A 462 -21.51 -30.59 3.27
N GLU A 463 -20.48 -29.99 2.65
CA GLU A 463 -19.23 -30.67 2.28
C GLU A 463 -18.09 -30.31 3.24
N ASN A 464 -17.82 -29.03 3.42
CA ASN A 464 -16.77 -28.46 4.26
C ASN A 464 -17.13 -27.02 4.64
N CYS A 465 -16.35 -26.44 5.55
CA CYS A 465 -16.43 -25.05 5.95
C CYS A 465 -15.11 -24.39 5.54
N GLU A 466 -15.19 -23.25 4.85
CA GLU A 466 -14.06 -22.59 4.21
C GLU A 466 -13.79 -21.26 4.93
N GLU A 467 -12.52 -20.89 5.06
CA GLU A 467 -12.10 -19.58 5.55
C GLU A 467 -12.67 -18.49 4.67
N ILE A 468 -13.12 -17.42 5.33
CA ILE A 468 -13.29 -16.14 4.67
C ILE A 468 -11.88 -15.61 4.51
N ASP A 469 -11.22 -15.97 3.41
CA ASP A 469 -10.07 -15.22 2.88
C ASP A 469 -10.49 -13.74 2.97
N ASP A 470 -9.77 -12.94 3.78
CA ASP A 470 -10.09 -11.54 4.09
C ASP A 470 -10.84 -10.98 2.92
N GLN A 471 -12.13 -10.62 3.11
CA GLN A 471 -12.88 -10.09 1.98
C GLN A 471 -12.10 -8.88 1.53
N GLN A 472 -11.36 -9.05 0.43
CA GLN A 472 -10.56 -8.01 -0.14
C GLN A 472 -11.61 -7.03 -0.66
N PHE A 473 -11.87 -6.01 0.14
CA PHE A 473 -12.84 -5.00 -0.18
C PHE A 473 -12.21 -4.02 -1.18
N GLY A 474 -13.05 -3.46 -2.02
CA GLY A 474 -12.73 -2.28 -2.81
C GLY A 474 -13.79 -1.22 -2.57
N TYR A 475 -13.46 0.02 -2.92
CA TYR A 475 -14.31 1.17 -2.70
C TYR A 475 -14.99 1.55 -4.00
N LEU A 476 -16.32 1.67 -3.97
CA LEU A 476 -17.10 2.23 -5.05
C LEU A 476 -17.58 3.61 -4.64
N TYR A 477 -17.16 4.63 -5.38
CA TYR A 477 -17.58 6.01 -5.14
C TYR A 477 -18.01 6.69 -6.43
N GLY A 478 -18.66 7.84 -6.33
CA GLY A 478 -19.00 8.65 -7.49
C GLY A 478 -20.12 9.62 -7.21
N THR A 479 -20.70 10.16 -8.29
CA THR A 479 -21.77 11.15 -8.21
C THR A 479 -23.05 10.65 -8.87
N VAL A 480 -24.18 11.17 -8.39
CA VAL A 480 -25.46 11.05 -9.10
C VAL A 480 -25.91 12.42 -9.56
N GLU A 481 -25.90 12.60 -10.87
CA GLU A 481 -26.36 13.80 -11.55
C GLU A 481 -27.71 13.56 -12.22
N TYR A 482 -28.52 14.61 -12.34
CA TYR A 482 -29.78 14.58 -13.08
C TYR A 482 -29.91 15.76 -14.03
N ILE A 483 -30.31 15.47 -15.27
CA ILE A 483 -30.49 16.48 -16.30
C ILE A 483 -31.88 17.08 -16.24
N TYR A 484 -31.94 18.39 -16.02
CA TYR A 484 -33.14 19.23 -16.11
C TYR A 484 -33.12 20.07 -17.39
N GLY A 485 -33.33 19.45 -18.55
CA GLY A 485 -33.35 20.16 -19.83
C GLY A 485 -31.97 20.70 -20.24
N ASP A 486 -31.65 21.95 -19.89
CA ASP A 486 -30.37 22.62 -20.21
C ASP A 486 -29.42 22.75 -19.01
N ALA A 487 -29.78 22.20 -17.85
CA ALA A 487 -28.96 22.22 -16.65
C ALA A 487 -28.72 20.80 -16.11
N ILE A 488 -27.50 20.56 -15.62
CA ILE A 488 -27.12 19.37 -14.86
C ILE A 488 -27.14 19.77 -13.39
N ALA A 489 -27.73 18.93 -12.54
CA ALA A 489 -27.75 19.14 -11.10
C ALA A 489 -27.31 17.86 -10.39
N PHE A 490 -26.39 17.99 -9.44
CA PHE A 490 -26.09 16.94 -8.49
C PHE A 490 -27.29 16.67 -7.60
N MET A 491 -27.59 15.39 -7.40
CA MET A 491 -28.80 14.94 -6.74
C MET A 491 -28.49 14.47 -5.33
N PRO A 492 -28.88 15.22 -4.30
CA PRO A 492 -28.70 14.76 -2.92
C PRO A 492 -29.72 13.68 -2.54
N LEU A 493 -29.31 12.77 -1.66
CA LEU A 493 -30.15 11.67 -1.14
C LEU A 493 -30.75 10.78 -2.24
N ALA A 494 -30.03 10.58 -3.34
CA ALA A 494 -30.41 9.67 -4.41
C ALA A 494 -30.08 8.23 -4.01
N PRO A 495 -31.06 7.31 -3.90
CA PRO A 495 -30.80 5.94 -3.51
C PRO A 495 -30.10 5.15 -4.61
N ILE A 496 -29.12 4.34 -4.21
CA ILE A 496 -28.30 3.48 -5.06
C ILE A 496 -28.45 2.06 -4.54
N TYR A 497 -28.81 1.15 -5.44
CA TYR A 497 -28.98 -0.28 -5.16
C TYR A 497 -27.96 -1.08 -5.94
N ILE A 498 -27.21 -1.93 -5.25
CA ILE A 498 -26.14 -2.73 -5.82
C ILE A 498 -26.53 -4.20 -5.69
N GLU A 499 -26.48 -4.94 -6.80
CA GLU A 499 -26.79 -6.37 -6.86
C GLU A 499 -25.57 -7.13 -7.37
N SER A 500 -25.09 -8.12 -6.61
CA SER A 500 -23.98 -8.96 -7.08
C SER A 500 -24.39 -9.82 -8.28
N MET A 501 -23.49 -10.00 -9.25
CA MET A 501 -23.75 -10.90 -10.36
C MET A 501 -23.76 -12.36 -9.87
N PRO A 502 -24.64 -13.21 -10.44
CA PRO A 502 -24.82 -14.56 -9.91
C PRO A 502 -23.64 -15.48 -10.24
N SER A 503 -22.81 -15.79 -9.25
CA SER A 503 -21.95 -16.97 -9.22
C SER A 503 -22.66 -18.10 -8.46
N ASN A 504 -23.42 -18.93 -9.18
CA ASN A 504 -24.08 -20.15 -8.67
C ASN A 504 -24.59 -20.09 -7.20
N THR A 505 -25.72 -19.40 -7.03
CA THR A 505 -26.79 -19.62 -6.03
C THR A 505 -27.01 -18.63 -4.89
N ASP A 506 -26.13 -17.66 -4.64
CA ASP A 506 -26.43 -16.51 -3.77
C ASP A 506 -26.23 -15.17 -4.50
N ILE A 507 -27.15 -14.23 -4.29
CA ILE A 507 -27.11 -12.86 -4.80
C ILE A 507 -27.13 -11.93 -3.59
N PHE A 508 -26.10 -11.11 -3.46
CA PHE A 508 -25.98 -10.10 -2.41
C PHE A 508 -26.55 -8.78 -2.89
N TYR A 509 -27.15 -8.04 -1.96
CA TYR A 509 -27.74 -6.73 -2.23
C TYR A 509 -27.20 -5.72 -1.23
N PHE A 510 -26.67 -4.62 -1.74
CA PHE A 510 -26.22 -3.48 -0.94
C PHE A 510 -27.04 -2.25 -1.32
N GLU A 511 -27.17 -1.31 -0.38
CA GLU A 511 -27.81 -0.02 -0.63
C GLU A 511 -27.00 1.12 -0.02
N THR A 512 -26.84 2.20 -0.77
CA THR A 512 -26.29 3.46 -0.29
C THR A 512 -27.12 4.62 -0.86
N MET A 513 -26.78 5.86 -0.51
CA MET A 513 -27.40 7.04 -1.09
C MET A 513 -26.38 8.17 -1.18
N THR A 514 -26.63 9.10 -2.10
CA THR A 514 -25.79 10.30 -2.16
C THR A 514 -25.99 11.22 -0.97
N ASP A 515 -24.95 11.96 -0.64
CA ASP A 515 -24.88 12.96 0.42
C ASP A 515 -25.60 14.27 0.06
N GLY A 516 -25.27 15.37 0.74
CA GLY A 516 -25.83 16.70 0.49
C GLY A 516 -25.38 17.36 -0.80
N GLU A 517 -24.27 16.91 -1.37
CA GLU A 517 -23.63 17.47 -2.57
C GLU A 517 -23.80 16.57 -3.80
N GLY A 518 -24.33 15.36 -3.63
CA GLY A 518 -24.64 14.41 -4.68
C GLY A 518 -23.59 13.32 -4.90
N TYR A 519 -22.68 13.16 -3.94
CA TYR A 519 -21.64 12.14 -3.93
C TYR A 519 -22.08 10.93 -3.12
N TYR A 520 -21.63 9.74 -3.50
CA TYR A 520 -21.82 8.53 -2.73
C TYR A 520 -20.52 7.74 -2.68
N GLU A 521 -20.42 6.93 -1.63
CA GLU A 521 -19.33 6.00 -1.42
C GLU A 521 -19.89 4.76 -0.71
N ILE A 522 -19.33 3.60 -1.04
CA ILE A 522 -19.62 2.33 -0.38
C ILE A 522 -18.48 1.34 -0.60
N GLU A 523 -18.10 0.66 0.47
CA GLU A 523 -17.18 -0.47 0.43
C GLU A 523 -17.92 -1.75 0.01
N LEU A 524 -17.35 -2.49 -0.95
CA LEU A 524 -17.94 -3.70 -1.53
C LEU A 524 -16.91 -4.83 -1.60
N PRO A 525 -17.31 -6.09 -1.36
CA PRO A 525 -16.41 -7.24 -1.55
C PRO A 525 -15.97 -7.35 -3.01
N ILE A 526 -14.84 -8.01 -3.29
CA ILE A 526 -14.46 -8.30 -4.68
C ILE A 526 -15.58 -8.99 -5.46
N GLY A 527 -15.74 -8.60 -6.73
CA GLY A 527 -16.68 -9.24 -7.63
C GLY A 527 -17.37 -8.30 -8.59
N ALA A 528 -18.19 -8.87 -9.47
CA ALA A 528 -18.98 -8.13 -10.43
C ALA A 528 -20.34 -7.74 -9.85
N TYR A 529 -20.74 -6.49 -10.04
CA TYR A 529 -21.98 -5.92 -9.52
C TYR A 529 -22.76 -5.16 -10.59
N ASN A 530 -24.08 -5.18 -10.45
CA ASN A 530 -25.01 -4.28 -11.12
C ASN A 530 -25.40 -3.16 -10.15
N VAL A 531 -24.92 -1.95 -10.41
CA VAL A 531 -25.17 -0.77 -9.58
C VAL A 531 -26.27 0.07 -10.22
N THR A 532 -27.35 0.33 -9.50
CA THR A 532 -28.54 1.04 -9.98
C THR A 532 -28.82 2.28 -9.14
N ALA A 533 -28.60 3.45 -9.70
CA ALA A 533 -29.03 4.71 -9.08
C ALA A 533 -30.49 5.03 -9.45
N TYR A 534 -31.23 5.62 -8.51
CA TYR A 534 -32.63 6.02 -8.70
C TYR A 534 -32.82 7.51 -8.41
N VAL A 535 -33.41 8.23 -9.36
CA VAL A 535 -33.74 9.65 -9.19
C VAL A 535 -35.13 9.93 -9.77
N ASN A 536 -35.99 10.64 -9.02
CA ASN A 536 -37.31 11.10 -9.48
C ASN A 536 -38.24 10.03 -10.10
N GLY A 537 -38.02 8.74 -9.81
CA GLY A 537 -38.79 7.61 -10.38
C GLY A 537 -38.21 7.01 -11.66
N GLU A 538 -37.04 7.46 -12.08
CA GLU A 538 -36.18 6.89 -13.13
C GLU A 538 -34.99 6.16 -12.48
N SER A 539 -34.36 5.26 -13.24
CA SER A 539 -33.21 4.48 -12.77
C SER A 539 -32.24 4.20 -13.90
N LEU A 540 -30.94 4.22 -13.61
CA LEU A 540 -29.87 3.83 -14.50
C LEU A 540 -29.05 2.73 -13.83
N THR A 541 -28.82 1.62 -14.53
CA THR A 541 -28.02 0.49 -14.05
C THR A 541 -26.73 0.43 -14.86
N GLN A 542 -25.59 0.31 -14.18
CA GLN A 542 -24.26 0.14 -14.77
C GLN A 542 -23.59 -1.08 -14.13
N GLU A 543 -22.73 -1.76 -14.88
CA GLU A 543 -21.99 -2.92 -14.42
C GLU A 543 -20.58 -2.49 -13.99
N VAL A 544 -20.08 -3.04 -12.88
CA VAL A 544 -18.75 -2.74 -12.36
C VAL A 544 -18.12 -4.02 -11.79
N PHE A 545 -16.80 -4.13 -11.85
CA PHE A 545 -16.04 -5.18 -11.18
C PHE A 545 -15.16 -4.53 -10.12
N ILE A 546 -15.29 -4.96 -8.87
CA ILE A 546 -14.50 -4.45 -7.73
C ILE A 546 -13.31 -5.40 -7.50
N GLY A 547 -12.09 -4.85 -7.54
CA GLY A 547 -10.85 -5.52 -7.16
C GLY A 547 -10.39 -5.20 -5.74
N VAL A 548 -9.21 -5.72 -5.38
CA VAL A 548 -8.62 -5.67 -4.04
C VAL A 548 -8.08 -4.28 -3.74
N ALA A 549 -8.55 -3.64 -2.67
CA ALA A 549 -8.18 -2.27 -2.29
C ALA A 549 -8.32 -1.26 -3.45
N GLU A 550 -9.16 -1.59 -4.43
CA GLU A 550 -9.33 -0.81 -5.65
C GLU A 550 -10.42 0.24 -5.43
N GLN A 551 -10.12 1.49 -5.75
CA GLN A 551 -11.09 2.57 -5.70
C GLN A 551 -11.64 2.82 -7.11
N ILE A 552 -12.94 2.61 -7.30
CA ILE A 552 -13.60 2.73 -8.59
C ILE A 552 -14.61 3.87 -8.54
N GLU A 553 -14.41 4.84 -9.43
CA GLU A 553 -15.33 5.93 -9.66
C GLU A 553 -16.43 5.51 -10.65
N LEU A 554 -17.69 5.52 -10.23
CA LEU A 554 -18.86 5.22 -11.05
C LEU A 554 -19.89 6.34 -10.99
N ASN A 555 -19.87 7.22 -11.98
CA ASN A 555 -20.79 8.34 -12.07
C ASN A 555 -22.11 7.95 -12.76
N PHE A 556 -23.24 8.43 -12.23
CA PHE A 556 -24.56 8.22 -12.79
C PHE A 556 -25.15 9.53 -13.31
N LEU A 557 -25.40 9.59 -14.62
CA LEU A 557 -26.14 10.70 -15.22
C LEU A 557 -27.56 10.25 -15.59
N LEU A 558 -28.52 10.59 -14.73
CA LEU A 558 -29.94 10.28 -14.92
C LEU A 558 -30.70 11.46 -15.53
N GLY A 559 -31.95 11.18 -15.86
CA GLY A 559 -32.82 12.09 -16.55
C GLY A 559 -32.90 11.70 -18.01
N ASP A 560 -34.08 11.85 -18.57
CA ASP A 560 -34.21 11.89 -19.99
C ASP A 560 -33.32 13.02 -20.52
N TRP A 561 -32.26 12.68 -21.25
CA TRP A 561 -31.87 13.45 -22.42
C TRP A 561 -32.98 13.32 -23.49
N ASN A 562 -34.22 13.59 -23.09
CA ASN A 562 -35.08 14.46 -23.86
C ASN A 562 -34.32 15.78 -23.88
N GLY A 563 -33.32 15.84 -24.77
CA GLY A 563 -32.82 17.11 -25.25
C GLY A 563 -34.04 18.00 -25.46
N PRO A 564 -33.97 19.30 -25.22
CA PRO A 564 -35.15 20.17 -25.33
C PRO A 564 -35.65 20.32 -26.79
N TRP A 565 -35.36 19.34 -27.64
CA TRP A 565 -35.51 19.31 -29.07
C TRP A 565 -36.11 17.96 -29.45
N GLU A 566 -37.44 17.92 -29.56
CA GLU A 566 -38.07 17.10 -30.57
C GLU A 566 -38.02 17.95 -31.86
N PRO A 567 -37.23 17.55 -32.88
CA PRO A 567 -36.49 16.28 -33.05
C PRO A 567 -35.05 16.26 -32.50
N TYR A 568 -34.48 15.07 -32.26
CA TYR A 568 -33.06 14.86 -31.90
C TYR A 568 -32.35 13.84 -32.82
N ALA A 569 -31.02 13.88 -32.87
CA ALA A 569 -30.18 12.90 -33.56
C ALA A 569 -28.87 12.60 -32.81
N GLN A 570 -28.45 11.34 -32.75
CA GLN A 570 -27.20 10.88 -32.15
C GLN A 570 -26.32 10.24 -33.24
N LEU A 571 -25.03 10.54 -33.23
CA LEU A 571 -24.01 9.85 -34.01
C LEU A 571 -23.17 8.97 -33.08
N SER A 572 -22.84 7.75 -33.47
CA SER A 572 -22.00 6.86 -32.66
C SER A 572 -20.98 6.14 -33.54
N LEU A 573 -19.78 5.90 -33.00
CA LEU A 573 -18.66 5.22 -33.65
C LEU A 573 -18.52 3.75 -33.21
N GLY A 574 -19.41 3.28 -32.34
CA GLY A 574 -19.23 2.04 -31.59
C GLY A 574 -18.20 2.19 -30.45
N GLU A 575 -17.99 1.15 -29.67
CA GLU A 575 -17.20 1.26 -28.44
C GLU A 575 -15.70 1.07 -28.69
N TYR A 576 -15.33 0.07 -29.50
CA TYR A 576 -13.95 -0.41 -29.58
C TYR A 576 -13.54 -0.92 -30.96
N HIS A 577 -12.30 -0.62 -31.37
CA HIS A 577 -11.68 -1.06 -32.62
C HIS A 577 -10.21 -1.40 -32.40
N THR A 578 -9.67 -2.36 -33.16
CA THR A 578 -8.24 -2.72 -33.12
C THR A 578 -7.56 -2.47 -34.47
N THR A 579 -6.28 -2.13 -34.44
CA THR A 579 -5.42 -2.04 -35.63
C THR A 579 -3.95 -2.05 -35.24
N ILE A 580 -3.02 -2.03 -36.19
CA ILE A 580 -1.58 -2.02 -35.91
C ILE A 580 -0.94 -0.67 -36.30
N PRO A 581 0.21 -0.28 -35.70
CA PRO A 581 0.95 0.89 -36.15
C PRO A 581 1.32 0.82 -37.63
N GLY A 582 1.01 1.90 -38.37
CA GLY A 582 1.18 1.93 -39.83
C GLY A 582 0.05 1.25 -40.61
N GLY A 583 -0.92 0.67 -39.92
CA GLY A 583 -2.11 0.03 -40.48
C GLY A 583 -3.22 1.00 -40.86
N GLU A 584 -4.35 0.42 -41.24
CA GLU A 584 -5.60 1.11 -41.57
C GLU A 584 -6.70 0.53 -40.68
N VAL A 585 -7.57 1.37 -40.13
CA VAL A 585 -8.72 0.97 -39.31
C VAL A 585 -10.01 1.50 -39.92
N THR A 586 -11.04 0.67 -39.90
CA THR A 586 -12.34 0.95 -40.51
C THR A 586 -13.39 1.10 -39.42
N VAL A 587 -13.86 2.33 -39.22
CA VAL A 587 -14.79 2.69 -38.13
C VAL A 587 -16.19 2.96 -38.72
N PRO A 588 -17.23 2.20 -38.33
CA PRO A 588 -18.60 2.46 -38.76
C PRO A 588 -19.14 3.74 -38.11
N LEU A 589 -20.04 4.43 -38.81
CA LEU A 589 -20.77 5.59 -38.29
C LEU A 589 -22.26 5.24 -38.22
N TYR A 590 -22.78 5.16 -37.00
CA TYR A 590 -24.18 4.91 -36.71
C TYR A 590 -24.94 6.22 -36.48
N LEU A 591 -26.23 6.22 -36.86
CA LEU A 591 -27.18 7.30 -36.65
C LEU A 591 -28.39 6.76 -35.89
N SER A 592 -28.72 7.39 -34.77
CA SER A 592 -30.00 7.21 -34.07
C SER A 592 -30.81 8.51 -34.14
N SER A 593 -32.06 8.47 -34.57
CA SER A 593 -32.90 9.68 -34.71
C SER A 593 -34.38 9.37 -34.56
N ASN A 594 -35.13 10.31 -33.97
CA ASN A 594 -36.60 10.24 -33.90
C ASN A 594 -37.30 10.93 -35.09
N ASP A 595 -36.55 11.58 -35.99
CA ASP A 595 -37.08 12.20 -37.21
C ASP A 595 -36.26 11.82 -38.46
N PHE A 596 -36.78 12.15 -39.65
CA PHE A 596 -36.13 11.91 -40.92
C PHE A 596 -34.93 12.83 -41.13
N VAL A 597 -33.74 12.24 -41.28
CA VAL A 597 -32.48 12.95 -41.47
C VAL A 597 -32.16 13.12 -42.95
N GLY A 598 -31.97 14.36 -43.41
CA GLY A 598 -31.62 14.71 -44.79
C GLY A 598 -30.12 14.94 -45.04
N GLY A 599 -29.33 15.13 -43.98
CA GLY A 599 -27.89 15.35 -44.08
C GLY A 599 -27.22 15.44 -42.72
N VAL A 600 -25.94 15.06 -42.67
CA VAL A 600 -25.12 14.97 -41.47
C VAL A 600 -23.79 15.67 -41.73
N GLN A 601 -23.34 16.48 -40.79
CA GLN A 601 -21.99 17.05 -40.75
C GLN A 601 -21.43 16.88 -39.35
N PHE A 602 -20.15 16.57 -39.23
CA PHE A 602 -19.51 16.39 -37.93
C PHE A 602 -18.04 16.79 -37.99
N THR A 603 -17.48 17.13 -36.83
CA THR A 603 -16.04 17.29 -36.63
C THR A 603 -15.59 16.21 -35.66
N ILE A 604 -14.69 15.35 -36.12
CA ILE A 604 -14.09 14.29 -35.33
C ILE A 604 -12.67 14.70 -34.95
N ALA A 605 -12.30 14.43 -33.71
CA ALA A 605 -11.00 14.73 -33.13
C ALA A 605 -10.40 13.48 -32.48
N THR A 606 -9.10 13.52 -32.26
CA THR A 606 -8.36 12.49 -31.51
C THR A 606 -7.50 13.14 -30.43
N ASN A 607 -7.22 12.38 -29.38
CA ASN A 607 -6.39 12.82 -28.25
C ASN A 607 -4.92 12.99 -28.65
N GLU A 608 -4.40 12.14 -29.54
CA GLU A 608 -2.98 12.13 -29.93
C GLU A 608 -2.76 12.16 -31.45
N PRO A 609 -1.69 12.82 -31.94
CA PRO A 609 -1.44 12.92 -33.37
C PRO A 609 -0.98 11.57 -33.94
N GLY A 610 -1.45 11.27 -35.14
CA GLY A 610 -1.01 10.10 -35.91
C GLY A 610 -2.15 9.19 -36.36
N LEU A 611 -3.40 9.52 -36.04
CA LEU A 611 -4.58 8.95 -36.68
C LEU A 611 -5.14 9.92 -37.73
N ASN A 612 -5.07 9.54 -39.01
CA ASN A 612 -5.47 10.42 -40.11
C ASN A 612 -6.65 9.84 -40.89
N LEU A 613 -7.75 10.58 -40.99
CA LEU A 613 -8.90 10.18 -41.81
C LEU A 613 -8.50 10.14 -43.30
N SER A 614 -8.65 8.98 -43.92
CA SER A 614 -8.25 8.71 -45.31
C SER A 614 -9.45 8.63 -46.25
N ALA A 615 -10.60 8.16 -45.77
CA ALA A 615 -11.86 8.12 -46.52
C ALA A 615 -13.09 8.16 -45.62
N ILE A 616 -14.22 8.63 -46.18
CA ILE A 616 -15.57 8.36 -45.68
C ILE A 616 -16.39 7.80 -46.84
N GLU A 617 -16.96 6.62 -46.67
CA GLU A 617 -17.78 5.92 -47.64
C GLU A 617 -19.22 5.82 -47.14
N SER A 618 -20.18 6.35 -47.89
CA SER A 618 -21.60 6.22 -47.53
C SER A 618 -22.10 4.80 -47.80
N ILE A 619 -22.84 4.21 -46.86
CA ILE A 619 -23.49 2.90 -47.04
C ILE A 619 -24.62 2.98 -48.07
N ASP A 620 -25.36 4.09 -48.07
CA ASP A 620 -26.42 4.32 -49.04
C ASP A 620 -25.87 5.05 -50.27
N SER A 621 -26.06 4.43 -51.45
CA SER A 621 -25.73 5.01 -52.76
C SER A 621 -26.43 6.33 -53.09
N CYS A 622 -27.54 6.65 -52.42
CA CYS A 622 -28.24 7.93 -52.59
C CYS A 622 -27.57 9.09 -51.85
N PHE A 623 -26.70 8.77 -50.90
CA PHE A 623 -25.92 9.74 -50.14
C PHE A 623 -24.47 9.76 -50.64
N SER A 624 -23.85 10.92 -50.54
CA SER A 624 -22.45 11.15 -50.85
C SER A 624 -21.76 11.63 -49.59
N ALA A 625 -20.60 11.03 -49.29
CA ALA A 625 -19.77 11.43 -48.19
C ALA A 625 -18.53 12.21 -48.69
N ASN A 626 -18.05 13.14 -47.88
CA ASN A 626 -16.80 13.84 -48.11
C ASN A 626 -16.19 14.27 -46.80
N PHE A 627 -14.89 14.54 -46.80
CA PHE A 627 -14.18 15.01 -45.61
C PHE A 627 -13.08 16.00 -45.99
N ASN A 628 -12.64 16.78 -45.01
CA ASN A 628 -11.39 17.52 -45.08
C ASN A 628 -10.68 17.44 -43.73
N MET A 629 -9.35 17.31 -43.77
CA MET A 629 -8.52 17.52 -42.58
C MET A 629 -8.52 19.01 -42.24
N ILE A 630 -8.74 19.35 -40.97
CA ILE A 630 -8.58 20.71 -40.44
C ILE A 630 -7.11 20.90 -40.05
N ASP A 631 -6.59 19.96 -39.28
CA ASP A 631 -5.20 19.81 -38.85
C ASP A 631 -4.89 18.32 -38.64
N ASP A 632 -3.79 18.01 -37.94
CA ASP A 632 -3.34 16.63 -37.71
C ASP A 632 -4.16 15.90 -36.61
N LEU A 633 -5.02 16.61 -35.88
CA LEU A 633 -5.86 16.07 -34.79
C LEU A 633 -7.36 16.11 -35.10
N GLN A 634 -7.78 16.90 -36.07
CA GLN A 634 -9.20 17.14 -36.36
C GLN A 634 -9.54 17.01 -37.84
N SER A 635 -10.68 16.38 -38.10
CA SER A 635 -11.26 16.20 -39.43
C SER A 635 -12.73 16.60 -39.45
N ILE A 636 -13.17 17.25 -40.52
CA ILE A 636 -14.59 17.55 -40.75
C ILE A 636 -15.15 16.60 -41.81
N GLY A 637 -16.22 15.90 -41.46
CA GLY A 637 -16.97 15.00 -42.33
C GLY A 637 -18.34 15.58 -42.70
N ILE A 638 -18.81 15.29 -43.92
CA ILE A 638 -20.16 15.62 -44.38
C ILE A 638 -20.76 14.47 -45.19
N ILE A 639 -22.01 14.15 -44.92
CA ILE A 639 -22.83 13.17 -45.64
C ILE A 639 -24.10 13.88 -46.10
N PHE A 640 -24.35 13.90 -47.41
CA PHE A 640 -25.45 14.65 -47.99
C PHE A 640 -26.05 13.94 -49.21
N SER A 641 -27.33 14.18 -49.48
CA SER A 641 -27.99 13.70 -50.71
C SER A 641 -28.31 14.86 -51.66
N LEU A 642 -27.87 14.76 -52.91
CA LEU A 642 -28.28 15.68 -53.99
C LEU A 642 -29.61 15.27 -54.64
N GLU A 643 -30.08 14.05 -54.36
CA GLU A 643 -31.33 13.50 -54.88
C GLU A 643 -32.51 13.71 -53.91
N GLY A 644 -32.23 14.20 -52.70
CA GLY A 644 -33.24 14.46 -51.66
C GLY A 644 -33.66 13.20 -50.90
N CYS A 645 -32.76 12.23 -50.76
CA CYS A 645 -32.98 11.08 -49.88
C CYS A 645 -32.90 11.48 -48.41
N THR A 646 -33.51 10.64 -47.56
CA THR A 646 -33.60 10.83 -46.12
C THR A 646 -33.41 9.50 -45.42
N TYR A 647 -32.63 9.48 -44.34
CA TYR A 647 -32.59 8.34 -43.44
C TYR A 647 -33.88 8.32 -42.59
N PRO A 648 -34.50 7.15 -42.38
CA PRO A 648 -35.68 7.02 -41.53
C PRO A 648 -35.33 7.22 -40.04
N PRO A 649 -36.33 7.52 -39.20
CA PRO A 649 -36.16 7.50 -37.75
C PRO A 649 -35.99 6.06 -37.26
N GLU A 650 -34.75 5.67 -37.02
CA GLU A 650 -34.30 4.35 -36.57
C GLU A 650 -33.18 4.54 -35.54
N GLU A 651 -32.94 3.51 -34.73
CA GLU A 651 -31.81 3.44 -33.79
C GLU A 651 -30.66 2.66 -34.42
N MET A 652 -29.42 3.11 -34.18
CA MET A 652 -28.18 2.48 -34.64
C MET A 652 -28.15 2.15 -36.15
N LEU A 653 -28.67 3.05 -36.99
CA LEU A 653 -28.59 2.88 -38.44
C LEU A 653 -27.18 3.20 -38.95
N GLU A 654 -26.48 2.23 -39.52
CA GLU A 654 -25.16 2.47 -40.14
C GLU A 654 -25.33 3.31 -41.42
N ILE A 655 -24.79 4.53 -41.41
CA ILE A 655 -24.96 5.49 -42.52
C ILE A 655 -23.68 5.65 -43.36
N ALA A 656 -22.51 5.43 -42.76
CA ALA A 656 -21.23 5.52 -43.44
C ALA A 656 -20.17 4.67 -42.74
N THR A 657 -19.07 4.46 -43.45
CA THR A 657 -17.85 3.84 -42.94
C THR A 657 -16.71 4.84 -43.10
N MET A 658 -15.95 5.05 -42.05
CA MET A 658 -14.76 5.91 -42.03
C MET A 658 -13.51 5.06 -42.03
N VAL A 659 -12.51 5.48 -42.80
CA VAL A 659 -11.23 4.77 -42.92
C VAL A 659 -10.14 5.68 -42.40
N PHE A 660 -9.38 5.23 -41.42
CA PHE A 660 -8.28 5.97 -40.83
C PHE A 660 -6.95 5.26 -41.06
N ASN A 661 -5.90 6.03 -41.33
CA ASN A 661 -4.54 5.55 -41.41
C ASN A 661 -3.81 5.86 -40.10
N VAL A 662 -3.18 4.85 -39.52
CA VAL A 662 -2.38 4.99 -38.30
C VAL A 662 -0.93 5.25 -38.65
N SER A 663 -0.29 6.15 -37.93
CA SER A 663 1.14 6.44 -38.04
C SER A 663 1.96 5.23 -37.59
N PRO A 664 3.02 4.83 -38.34
CA PRO A 664 3.91 3.76 -37.93
C PRO A 664 4.85 4.13 -36.76
N TYR A 665 4.75 5.37 -36.26
CA TYR A 665 5.58 5.87 -35.16
C TYR A 665 4.88 5.81 -33.80
N ILE A 666 3.59 5.44 -33.76
CA ILE A 666 2.88 5.22 -32.50
C ILE A 666 3.24 3.83 -31.99
N THR A 667 3.44 3.70 -30.68
CA THR A 667 3.75 2.44 -30.00
C THR A 667 2.55 1.49 -29.99
N VAL A 668 2.82 0.19 -30.08
CA VAL A 668 1.80 -0.85 -29.85
C VAL A 668 1.38 -0.79 -28.36
N GLY A 669 0.14 -1.11 -28.07
CA GLY A 669 -0.51 -0.96 -26.77
C GLY A 669 -1.01 0.45 -26.47
N THR A 670 -0.91 1.38 -27.42
CA THR A 670 -1.47 2.73 -27.24
C THR A 670 -2.96 2.73 -27.54
N GLU A 671 -3.74 3.38 -26.69
CA GLU A 671 -5.15 3.66 -26.92
C GLU A 671 -5.33 5.05 -27.54
N LEU A 672 -5.98 5.10 -28.69
CA LEU A 672 -6.31 6.33 -29.39
C LEU A 672 -7.81 6.58 -29.27
N GLU A 673 -8.15 7.67 -28.60
CA GLU A 673 -9.55 8.08 -28.48
C GLU A 673 -9.97 8.85 -29.73
N LEU A 674 -11.18 8.54 -30.22
CA LEU A 674 -11.90 9.29 -31.23
C LEU A 674 -13.15 9.89 -30.61
N PHE A 675 -13.31 11.20 -30.72
CA PHE A 675 -14.48 11.89 -30.16
C PHE A 675 -15.02 12.96 -31.10
N PHE A 676 -16.31 13.27 -30.93
CA PHE A 676 -16.98 14.30 -31.70
C PHE A 676 -16.82 15.67 -31.02
N ASN A 677 -16.10 16.58 -31.67
CA ASN A 677 -16.04 17.98 -31.22
C ASN A 677 -17.31 18.76 -31.55
N ASN A 678 -17.96 18.41 -32.65
CA ASN A 678 -19.19 19.07 -33.06
C ASN A 678 -20.00 18.16 -33.99
N THR A 679 -21.33 18.21 -33.89
CA THR A 679 -22.25 17.51 -34.79
C THR A 679 -23.33 18.49 -35.26
N ILE A 680 -23.73 18.35 -36.52
CA ILE A 680 -24.82 19.11 -37.13
C ILE A 680 -25.62 18.14 -38.00
N VAL A 681 -26.82 17.81 -37.55
CA VAL A 681 -27.76 16.97 -38.30
C VAL A 681 -28.89 17.83 -38.82
N SER A 682 -29.44 17.49 -39.98
CA SER A 682 -30.55 18.23 -40.59
C SER A 682 -31.70 17.33 -41.00
N ASP A 683 -32.92 17.85 -40.93
CA ASP A 683 -34.13 17.18 -41.38
C ASP A 683 -34.22 17.10 -42.92
N SER A 684 -35.25 16.45 -43.42
CA SER A 684 -35.54 16.34 -44.86
C SER A 684 -35.72 17.68 -45.62
N ILE A 685 -35.91 18.79 -44.91
CA ILE A 685 -36.16 20.13 -45.46
C ILE A 685 -34.91 21.04 -45.27
N GLY A 686 -33.92 20.59 -44.50
CA GLY A 686 -32.68 21.30 -44.19
C GLY A 686 -32.76 22.16 -42.93
N ASN A 687 -33.72 21.92 -42.03
CA ASN A 687 -33.69 22.50 -40.68
C ASN A 687 -32.75 21.67 -39.80
N GLU A 688 -32.02 22.33 -38.90
CA GLU A 688 -31.15 21.66 -37.95
C GLU A 688 -31.98 20.81 -36.96
N ILE A 689 -31.55 19.57 -36.78
CA ILE A 689 -31.97 18.65 -35.73
C ILE A 689 -30.84 18.68 -34.69
N PRO A 690 -31.13 19.09 -33.45
CA PRO A 690 -30.14 19.09 -32.37
C PRO A 690 -29.53 17.71 -32.21
N SER A 691 -28.20 17.69 -32.19
CA SER A 691 -27.43 16.46 -32.27
C SER A 691 -26.25 16.41 -31.32
N TYR A 692 -25.82 15.19 -31.03
CA TYR A 692 -24.64 14.87 -30.23
C TYR A 692 -23.94 13.64 -30.80
N GLY A 693 -22.73 13.37 -30.31
CA GLY A 693 -21.89 12.28 -30.80
C GLY A 693 -21.28 11.49 -29.66
N GLU A 694 -21.15 10.18 -29.86
CA GLU A 694 -20.48 9.23 -28.98
C GLU A 694 -19.21 8.72 -29.68
N GLY A 695 -18.08 8.82 -28.97
CA GLY A 695 -16.76 8.47 -29.48
C GLY A 695 -16.52 6.97 -29.64
N ALA A 696 -15.27 6.60 -29.87
CA ALA A 696 -14.78 5.22 -29.86
C ALA A 696 -13.31 5.19 -29.40
N ILE A 697 -12.86 4.04 -28.93
CA ILE A 697 -11.44 3.78 -28.65
C ILE A 697 -10.87 2.92 -29.78
N ILE A 698 -9.66 3.26 -30.24
CA ILE A 698 -8.86 2.44 -31.14
C ILE A 698 -7.63 1.96 -30.39
N MET A 699 -7.56 0.66 -30.09
CA MET A 699 -6.36 0.05 -29.52
C MET A 699 -5.38 -0.33 -30.63
N LEU A 700 -4.11 0.03 -30.44
CA LEU A 700 -3.04 -0.33 -31.36
C LEU A 700 -2.40 -1.67 -30.97
N GLY A 701 -2.83 -2.73 -31.62
CA GLY A 701 -2.46 -4.11 -31.33
C GLY A 701 -3.50 -4.77 -30.44
N GLU A 702 -3.56 -6.09 -30.52
CA GLU A 702 -4.38 -6.91 -29.64
C GLU A 702 -3.47 -7.92 -28.97
N LYS A 703 -3.58 -8.04 -27.65
CA LYS A 703 -2.80 -9.03 -26.92
C LYS A 703 -3.19 -10.43 -27.38
N GLY A 704 -2.19 -11.28 -27.65
CA GLY A 704 -2.41 -12.62 -28.17
C GLY A 704 -2.52 -12.73 -29.69
N ASP A 705 -2.78 -11.66 -30.44
CA ASP A 705 -2.71 -11.65 -31.91
C ASP A 705 -1.27 -11.31 -32.36
N VAL A 706 -0.39 -12.28 -32.18
CA VAL A 706 1.05 -12.13 -32.40
C VAL A 706 1.38 -11.92 -33.88
N ASN A 707 0.59 -12.51 -34.77
CA ASN A 707 0.82 -12.41 -36.21
C ASN A 707 0.09 -11.22 -36.87
N ALA A 708 -0.71 -10.49 -36.09
CA ALA A 708 -1.45 -9.30 -36.47
C ALA A 708 -2.40 -9.54 -37.66
N ASP A 709 -3.05 -10.71 -37.70
CA ASP A 709 -4.06 -11.03 -38.72
C ASP A 709 -5.50 -10.76 -38.27
N GLY A 710 -5.68 -10.24 -37.05
CA GLY A 710 -6.96 -9.84 -36.46
C GLY A 710 -7.75 -11.00 -35.88
N GLU A 711 -7.13 -12.17 -35.70
CA GLU A 711 -7.77 -13.39 -35.22
C GLU A 711 -6.85 -14.13 -34.25
N ILE A 712 -7.17 -14.14 -32.96
CA ILE A 712 -6.39 -14.89 -31.97
C ILE A 712 -6.60 -16.40 -32.18
N ASN A 713 -5.57 -17.12 -32.63
CA ASN A 713 -5.68 -18.54 -32.90
C ASN A 713 -4.38 -19.34 -32.69
N VAL A 714 -4.40 -20.62 -33.10
CA VAL A 714 -3.26 -21.54 -32.92
C VAL A 714 -2.01 -21.10 -33.66
N LEU A 715 -2.12 -20.26 -34.70
CA LEU A 715 -0.97 -19.71 -35.41
C LEU A 715 -0.17 -18.76 -34.51
N ASP A 716 -0.84 -17.98 -33.67
CA ASP A 716 -0.20 -17.09 -32.70
C ASP A 716 0.55 -17.88 -31.63
N ILE A 717 -0.07 -18.94 -31.09
CA ILE A 717 0.60 -19.86 -30.17
C ILE A 717 1.90 -20.42 -30.79
N VAL A 718 1.86 -20.82 -32.06
CA VAL A 718 3.05 -21.35 -32.74
C VAL A 718 4.16 -20.29 -32.81
N MET A 719 3.82 -19.01 -32.97
CA MET A 719 4.78 -17.92 -32.95
C MET A 719 5.35 -17.70 -31.54
N ILE A 720 4.50 -17.62 -30.50
CA ILE A 720 4.95 -17.50 -29.10
C ILE A 720 5.91 -18.63 -28.73
N VAL A 721 5.59 -19.88 -29.10
CA VAL A 721 6.47 -21.04 -28.84
C VAL A 721 7.80 -20.91 -29.57
N ASN A 722 7.84 -20.36 -30.79
CA ASN A 722 9.10 -20.13 -31.49
C ASN A 722 9.95 -19.05 -30.82
N PHE A 723 9.32 -18.01 -30.27
CA PHE A 723 10.00 -16.95 -29.51
C PHE A 723 10.52 -17.46 -28.17
N ALA A 724 9.70 -18.18 -27.40
CA ALA A 724 10.07 -18.81 -26.13
C ALA A 724 11.23 -19.82 -26.28
N LEU A 725 11.31 -20.51 -27.42
CA LEU A 725 12.39 -21.44 -27.74
C LEU A 725 13.62 -20.76 -28.37
N TYR A 726 13.63 -19.42 -28.49
CA TYR A 726 14.66 -18.63 -29.16
C TYR A 726 14.97 -19.11 -30.60
N VAL A 727 13.99 -19.69 -31.28
CA VAL A 727 14.11 -20.12 -32.68
C VAL A 727 14.05 -18.90 -33.59
N GLU A 728 13.20 -17.94 -33.24
CA GLU A 728 13.07 -16.63 -33.87
C GLU A 728 13.08 -15.56 -32.78
N SER A 729 13.41 -14.31 -33.16
CA SER A 729 13.37 -13.16 -32.24
C SER A 729 12.16 -12.32 -32.60
N PRO A 730 11.27 -12.01 -31.66
CA PRO A 730 10.16 -11.10 -31.91
C PRO A 730 10.69 -9.69 -32.18
N ASN A 731 9.95 -8.93 -32.99
CA ASN A 731 10.03 -7.48 -33.00
C ASN A 731 9.20 -6.86 -31.85
N ASP A 732 9.27 -5.54 -31.65
CA ASP A 732 8.62 -4.87 -30.52
C ASP A 732 7.10 -5.14 -30.44
N SER A 733 6.41 -5.23 -31.58
CA SER A 733 4.97 -5.55 -31.66
C SER A 733 4.70 -7.02 -31.32
N GLU A 734 5.49 -7.92 -31.89
CA GLU A 734 5.37 -9.36 -31.63
C GLU A 734 5.68 -9.66 -30.16
N PHE A 735 6.62 -8.93 -29.56
CA PHE A 735 6.98 -9.10 -28.16
C PHE A 735 5.82 -8.68 -27.25
N TRP A 736 5.28 -7.48 -27.46
CA TRP A 736 4.14 -6.96 -26.72
C TRP A 736 2.90 -7.86 -26.83
N ALA A 737 2.61 -8.40 -28.02
CA ALA A 737 1.47 -9.28 -28.23
C ALA A 737 1.69 -10.69 -27.65
N SER A 738 2.95 -11.13 -27.54
CA SER A 738 3.32 -12.47 -27.03
C SER A 738 3.44 -12.55 -25.51
N ASP A 739 3.76 -11.44 -24.84
CA ASP A 739 3.81 -11.33 -23.38
C ASP A 739 2.39 -11.06 -22.86
N THR A 740 1.58 -12.12 -22.74
CA THR A 740 0.16 -11.99 -22.42
C THR A 740 -0.06 -11.63 -20.95
N ASN A 741 0.84 -12.04 -20.06
CA ASN A 741 0.76 -11.76 -18.62
C ASN A 741 1.50 -10.49 -18.17
N ASN A 742 2.15 -9.76 -19.08
CA ASN A 742 2.94 -8.54 -18.78
C ASN A 742 4.12 -8.77 -17.82
N ASP A 743 4.68 -9.97 -17.75
CA ASP A 743 5.83 -10.25 -16.87
C ASP A 743 7.18 -9.84 -17.48
N GLY A 744 7.17 -9.34 -18.72
CA GLY A 744 8.36 -8.92 -19.45
C GLY A 744 9.16 -10.08 -20.04
N ALA A 745 8.62 -11.30 -20.05
CA ALA A 745 9.33 -12.50 -20.51
C ALA A 745 8.42 -13.52 -21.22
N ILE A 746 8.56 -13.63 -22.55
CA ILE A 746 7.85 -14.64 -23.35
C ILE A 746 8.26 -16.07 -22.97
N ASN A 747 7.38 -16.80 -22.30
CA ASN A 747 7.60 -18.14 -21.79
C ASN A 747 6.35 -19.06 -21.92
N VAL A 748 6.31 -20.16 -21.18
CA VAL A 748 5.21 -21.13 -21.26
C VAL A 748 3.91 -20.61 -20.63
N LEU A 749 4.00 -19.68 -19.67
CA LEU A 749 2.85 -19.06 -19.03
C LEU A 749 2.04 -18.26 -20.04
N ASP A 750 2.69 -17.52 -20.95
CA ASP A 750 2.00 -16.78 -22.00
C ASP A 750 1.22 -17.69 -22.95
N VAL A 751 1.82 -18.83 -23.28
CA VAL A 751 1.18 -19.85 -24.12
C VAL A 751 -0.05 -20.43 -23.44
N VAL A 752 0.03 -20.69 -22.13
CA VAL A 752 -1.11 -21.22 -21.36
C VAL A 752 -2.25 -20.21 -21.31
N GLN A 753 -1.95 -18.93 -21.05
CA GLN A 753 -2.96 -17.87 -21.06
C GLN A 753 -3.61 -17.73 -22.43
N LEU A 754 -2.83 -17.71 -23.51
CA LEU A 754 -3.37 -17.61 -24.85
C LEU A 754 -4.24 -18.82 -25.24
N VAL A 755 -3.88 -20.02 -24.77
CA VAL A 755 -4.71 -21.21 -24.95
C VAL A 755 -6.05 -21.08 -24.22
N ASN A 756 -6.06 -20.51 -23.02
CA ASN A 756 -7.31 -20.29 -22.28
C ASN A 756 -8.21 -19.30 -23.02
N ILE A 757 -7.66 -18.18 -23.51
CA ILE A 757 -8.37 -17.21 -24.35
C ILE A 757 -9.03 -17.91 -25.56
N ILE A 758 -8.28 -18.74 -26.29
CA ILE A 758 -8.78 -19.46 -27.49
C ILE A 758 -9.85 -20.52 -27.14
N LEU A 759 -9.88 -21.03 -25.90
CA LEU A 759 -10.83 -22.08 -25.48
C LEU A 759 -12.10 -21.53 -24.83
N GLU A 760 -12.09 -20.25 -24.43
CA GLU A 760 -13.24 -19.56 -23.82
C GLU A 760 -14.17 -18.93 -24.87
N ASP A 761 -13.70 -18.73 -26.11
CA ASP A 761 -14.50 -18.47 -27.32
C ASP A 761 -15.10 -19.74 -27.96
#